data_AF-Q0CNM1-F1
#
_entry.id   AF-Q0CNM1-F1
#
_cell.length_a   1.000
_cell.length_b   1.000
_cell.length_c   1.000
_cell.angle_alpha   90.00
_cell.angle_beta   90.00
_cell.angle_gamma   90.00
#
_symmetry.space_group_name_H-M   'P 1'
#
loop_
_entity.id
_entity.type
_entity.pdbx_description
1 polymer ?
#
loop_
_entity_poly.entity_id
_entity_poly.type
_entity_poly.pdbx_seq_one_letter_code
_entity_poly.pdbx_strand_id
1 'polypeptide(L)'
;MKGTSIFNFRSWSRIHPPLPRTPRESQQLLNALTSSFRRQLDHEYPSTSSSDREKPVPGDRSRGNPDSSVHATDRHLRAILDNPLFRVVPSKPSSPALRRDPSGMGSIEQQRLAKEPMVVFDELVASGSVTVSDLRNCLKSQLLLASPHTGTGFVKAMKDSKAGTKVVTWWFASDSETRKILFKSRASTASLLKFMVAEGLQETVIVWLKMLAKHDIGGRRGRLPENIAHQVFSNLLVDLISAETQYGGGLASAMRYYIQTCEAYLTTGNERANQQMLLPAASHLCQSVMQNAQTQTKEVPVSMYDNFVKTLSVLAPTSDLLATAPIYHPTRPDVRPLLDFVDALPSSERLESWSESRRENFLRAAFDGLRVLIDREKLWDAAYLARFIQEQLPGKTDPTAASENGHLTSAEEQELLAQTVDASRGDVNKQPTDDITNQSNGDSAIAKATDGNHPLEEQKSSEDDKPVEGPQPTGPSHAPEATETQPSSADEKKDETNAGDKRELEATATSTGSDNPSVPEPATKKQKTDEKEEAASTNGVEAPVEPAAANGEKKKAGRPKKSRETVRKAIPTDGVGSRTRSRTKVLTFHKLSHIFCLFIFSVQPQLSFNKMPSNKIWLRAETKPAEARSALTPTTAKALIDAGYDVTVERSKQRIFEDDEFPKIGAKLVEEGSWVKDAPKDAFILGLKELPEDDFPLEHVHISFAHCYKQQGGWEKVLSRWPRGGGTLLDLEFLTDDAGRRVAAFGYSAGYAGSALAVKNWAWQLTHPEGEPLPGEVPYANQDLLIQSVKESLEAGKKASGRSPKVLVIGALGRCGKGAVQLAKDVGIPESDIIQWDMEETKKGGPFREIIEDADIFVNCIYLSSPIPPFLNGETLSSPNRRLSVICDVSADTTNPHNPIPVYTVTTTFDRPTVPVILPAGTQGPPLSVISIDHLPSLLPRESSEMFSEALLPSLLQLKDWQNARVWKQAEDLFKEKVATLPESMRS
;
A
#
# COMPACT_ATOMS: atom_id res chain seq x y z
N MET A 1 -26.84 -47.77 -54.25
CA MET A 1 -25.97 -48.10 -53.08
C MET A 1 -25.55 -46.78 -52.41
N LYS A 2 -25.07 -46.81 -51.16
CA LYS A 2 -24.68 -45.58 -50.42
C LYS A 2 -23.19 -45.29 -50.57
N GLY A 3 -22.85 -44.02 -50.73
CA GLY A 3 -21.49 -43.47 -50.72
C GLY A 3 -21.40 -42.23 -49.84
N THR A 4 -20.22 -41.96 -49.32
CA THR A 4 -19.84 -40.89 -48.39
C THR A 4 -20.30 -39.47 -48.77
N SER A 5 -20.70 -38.69 -47.75
CA SER A 5 -20.48 -37.24 -47.72
C SER A 5 -19.99 -36.84 -46.32
N ILE A 6 -19.15 -35.80 -46.25
CA ILE A 6 -18.33 -35.45 -45.09
C ILE A 6 -18.66 -34.01 -44.63
N PHE A 7 -18.70 -33.80 -43.32
CA PHE A 7 -18.90 -32.54 -42.58
C PHE A 7 -19.96 -31.54 -43.10
N ASN A 8 -21.05 -31.42 -42.34
CA ASN A 8 -22.02 -30.33 -42.48
C ASN A 8 -22.15 -29.58 -41.14
N PHE A 9 -21.15 -28.75 -40.82
CA PHE A 9 -21.12 -27.96 -39.58
C PHE A 9 -21.98 -26.70 -39.73
N ARG A 10 -23.09 -26.64 -38.98
CA ARG A 10 -23.88 -25.40 -38.83
C ARG A 10 -23.23 -24.45 -37.83
N SER A 11 -23.08 -23.19 -38.28
CA SER A 11 -22.89 -21.95 -37.52
C SER A 11 -22.83 -22.07 -35.98
N TRP A 12 -21.65 -21.82 -35.42
CA TRP A 12 -21.48 -21.50 -33.99
C TRP A 12 -21.43 -19.98 -33.80
N SER A 13 -22.61 -19.35 -33.75
CA SER A 13 -22.77 -17.90 -33.58
C SER A 13 -23.45 -17.56 -32.27
N ARG A 14 -22.69 -17.62 -31.15
CA ARG A 14 -22.90 -16.99 -29.82
C ARG A 14 -21.77 -17.43 -28.89
N ILE A 15 -20.84 -16.53 -28.57
CA ILE A 15 -19.68 -16.86 -27.73
C ILE A 15 -20.06 -16.80 -26.24
N HIS A 16 -19.65 -17.85 -25.52
CA HIS A 16 -19.76 -18.16 -24.08
C HIS A 16 -20.67 -19.36 -23.76
N PRO A 17 -20.29 -20.59 -24.16
CA PRO A 17 -20.77 -21.77 -23.45
C PRO A 17 -20.30 -21.71 -21.98
N PRO A 18 -21.14 -22.05 -21.00
CA PRO A 18 -20.71 -22.17 -19.61
C PRO A 18 -19.71 -23.34 -19.45
N LEU A 19 -18.87 -23.26 -18.41
CA LEU A 19 -17.98 -24.35 -18.00
C LEU A 19 -18.72 -25.71 -17.92
N PRO A 20 -18.05 -26.84 -18.24
CA PRO A 20 -18.68 -28.14 -18.45
C PRO A 20 -19.60 -28.53 -17.30
N ARG A 21 -20.88 -28.75 -17.61
CA ARG A 21 -21.95 -28.85 -16.59
C ARG A 21 -22.12 -30.25 -16.01
N THR A 22 -21.38 -31.23 -16.51
CA THR A 22 -21.35 -32.59 -15.97
C THR A 22 -19.92 -33.05 -15.67
N PRO A 23 -19.70 -33.90 -14.65
CA PRO A 23 -18.40 -34.52 -14.39
C PRO A 23 -17.86 -35.32 -15.58
N ARG A 24 -18.75 -35.79 -16.47
CA ARG A 24 -18.39 -36.58 -17.66
C ARG A 24 -17.76 -35.71 -18.75
N GLU A 25 -18.31 -34.52 -18.98
CA GLU A 25 -17.72 -33.52 -19.88
C GLU A 25 -16.39 -32.99 -19.31
N SER A 26 -16.32 -32.73 -18.00
CA SER A 26 -15.09 -32.27 -17.35
C SER A 26 -13.98 -33.33 -17.41
N GLN A 27 -14.31 -34.62 -17.22
CA GLN A 27 -13.36 -35.71 -17.39
C GLN A 27 -12.97 -35.92 -18.86
N GLN A 28 -13.88 -35.69 -19.82
CA GLN A 28 -13.53 -35.71 -21.25
C GLN A 28 -12.58 -34.56 -21.62
N LEU A 29 -12.81 -33.35 -21.09
CA LEU A 29 -11.93 -32.20 -21.28
C LEU A 29 -10.56 -32.43 -20.65
N LEU A 30 -10.50 -32.95 -19.40
CA LEU A 30 -9.26 -33.31 -18.73
C LEU A 30 -8.48 -34.40 -19.48
N ASN A 31 -9.18 -35.43 -20.00
CA ASN A 31 -8.57 -36.48 -20.79
C ASN A 31 -8.08 -35.95 -22.15
N ALA A 32 -8.82 -35.04 -22.80
CA ALA A 32 -8.41 -34.39 -24.05
C ALA A 32 -7.16 -33.52 -23.84
N LEU A 33 -7.15 -32.68 -22.81
CA LEU A 33 -5.98 -31.87 -22.42
C LEU A 33 -4.77 -32.77 -22.09
N THR A 34 -4.94 -33.77 -21.22
CA THR A 34 -3.84 -34.66 -20.80
C THR A 34 -3.28 -35.49 -21.97
N SER A 35 -4.13 -35.94 -22.90
CA SER A 35 -3.68 -36.71 -24.08
C SER A 35 -3.10 -35.83 -25.19
N SER A 36 -3.59 -34.60 -25.35
CA SER A 36 -2.96 -33.60 -26.23
C SER A 36 -1.58 -33.22 -25.70
N PHE A 37 -1.47 -32.85 -24.42
CA PHE A 37 -0.22 -32.40 -23.81
C PHE A 37 0.83 -33.52 -23.77
N ARG A 38 0.43 -34.78 -23.51
CA ARG A 38 1.34 -35.92 -23.63
C ARG A 38 1.81 -36.16 -25.07
N ARG A 39 0.91 -36.16 -26.05
CA ARG A 39 1.30 -36.25 -27.47
C ARG A 39 2.24 -35.13 -27.91
N GLN A 40 2.06 -33.93 -27.36
CA GLN A 40 2.88 -32.77 -27.66
C GLN A 40 4.28 -32.91 -27.05
N LEU A 41 4.38 -33.39 -25.80
CA LEU A 41 5.66 -33.74 -25.17
C LEU A 41 6.36 -34.94 -25.86
N ASP A 42 5.62 -35.98 -26.24
CA ASP A 42 6.15 -37.14 -26.99
C ASP A 42 6.66 -36.74 -28.40
N HIS A 43 6.19 -35.60 -28.93
CA HIS A 43 6.56 -35.02 -30.23
C HIS A 43 7.70 -33.99 -30.12
N GLU A 44 7.75 -33.21 -29.05
CA GLU A 44 8.83 -32.25 -28.76
C GLU A 44 10.09 -32.93 -28.20
N TYR A 45 9.93 -34.05 -27.50
CA TYR A 45 11.01 -34.88 -26.96
C TYR A 45 10.94 -36.34 -27.45
N PRO A 46 11.11 -36.60 -28.77
CA PRO A 46 11.09 -37.95 -29.31
C PRO A 46 12.25 -38.77 -28.72
N SER A 47 11.91 -39.81 -27.95
CA SER A 47 12.89 -40.62 -27.22
C SER A 47 13.81 -41.38 -28.18
N THR A 48 15.09 -41.02 -28.22
CA THR A 48 16.11 -41.70 -29.01
C THR A 48 16.41 -43.11 -28.47
N SER A 49 15.73 -44.11 -29.04
CA SER A 49 16.11 -45.52 -28.94
C SER A 49 17.46 -45.77 -29.66
N SER A 50 18.22 -46.82 -29.37
CA SER A 50 17.92 -48.08 -28.66
C SER A 50 19.17 -48.67 -27.98
N SER A 51 19.00 -49.82 -27.29
CA SER A 51 20.00 -50.88 -27.10
C SER A 51 21.44 -50.45 -26.78
N ASP A 52 21.93 -50.66 -25.56
CA ASP A 52 22.40 -52.03 -25.25
C ASP A 52 22.22 -52.50 -23.79
N ARG A 53 22.59 -53.76 -23.51
CA ARG A 53 22.51 -54.39 -22.18
C ARG A 53 23.82 -54.31 -21.41
N GLU A 54 23.82 -53.62 -20.26
CA GLU A 54 24.76 -53.95 -19.18
C GLU A 54 24.18 -53.67 -17.78
N LYS A 55 24.64 -54.43 -16.77
CA LYS A 55 24.18 -54.34 -15.38
C LYS A 55 25.33 -53.92 -14.46
N PRO A 56 25.20 -52.79 -13.74
CA PRO A 56 25.96 -52.58 -12.50
C PRO A 56 25.08 -52.67 -11.24
N VAL A 57 25.44 -53.64 -10.38
CA VAL A 57 25.68 -53.53 -8.92
C VAL A 57 24.84 -52.53 -8.09
N PRO A 58 24.14 -52.98 -7.02
CA PRO A 58 23.49 -52.09 -6.06
C PRO A 58 24.50 -51.51 -5.05
N GLY A 59 24.88 -50.23 -5.15
CA GLY A 59 25.90 -49.70 -4.24
C GLY A 59 26.32 -48.22 -4.32
N ASP A 60 25.52 -47.29 -4.83
CA ASP A 60 25.83 -45.85 -4.69
C ASP A 60 24.57 -44.99 -4.47
N ARG A 61 24.74 -43.87 -3.75
CA ARG A 61 23.72 -42.85 -3.44
C ARG A 61 24.15 -41.48 -3.98
N SER A 62 24.28 -41.37 -5.31
CA SER A 62 24.48 -40.08 -5.95
C SER A 62 23.30 -39.12 -5.69
N ARG A 63 23.60 -37.84 -5.51
CA ARG A 63 22.61 -36.79 -5.19
C ARG A 63 21.91 -36.31 -6.47
N GLY A 64 20.58 -36.34 -6.48
CA GLY A 64 19.79 -35.75 -7.58
C GLY A 64 19.94 -34.22 -7.63
N ASN A 65 20.04 -33.67 -8.84
CA ASN A 65 20.18 -32.23 -9.07
C ASN A 65 18.82 -31.50 -8.88
N PRO A 66 18.70 -30.51 -7.97
CA PRO A 66 17.48 -29.72 -7.75
C PRO A 66 16.94 -29.04 -9.02
N ASP A 67 17.81 -28.69 -9.95
CA ASP A 67 17.52 -27.81 -11.10
C ASP A 67 17.40 -28.56 -12.43
N SER A 68 17.15 -29.87 -12.38
CA SER A 68 16.75 -30.62 -13.58
C SER A 68 15.38 -30.15 -14.09
N SER A 69 15.21 -30.09 -15.42
CA SER A 69 13.95 -29.70 -16.06
C SER A 69 12.77 -30.53 -15.57
N VAL A 70 12.98 -31.83 -15.32
CA VAL A 70 11.98 -32.72 -14.70
C VAL A 70 11.49 -32.16 -13.36
N HIS A 71 12.39 -31.69 -12.49
CA HIS A 71 12.05 -31.21 -11.15
C HIS A 71 11.50 -29.76 -11.13
N ALA A 72 11.76 -28.98 -12.18
CA ALA A 72 11.10 -27.69 -12.43
C ALA A 72 9.69 -27.87 -13.00
N THR A 73 9.52 -28.74 -14.00
CA THR A 73 8.22 -29.13 -14.57
C THR A 73 7.31 -29.74 -13.51
N ASP A 74 7.83 -30.64 -12.68
CA ASP A 74 7.12 -31.27 -11.56
C ASP A 74 6.81 -30.27 -10.41
N ARG A 75 7.49 -29.12 -10.33
CA ARG A 75 7.09 -27.97 -9.49
C ARG A 75 5.96 -27.15 -10.12
N HIS A 76 6.02 -26.88 -11.42
CA HIS A 76 5.01 -26.10 -12.13
C HIS A 76 3.67 -26.85 -12.27
N LEU A 77 3.72 -28.16 -12.55
CA LEU A 77 2.55 -29.04 -12.52
C LEU A 77 1.92 -29.10 -11.13
N ARG A 78 2.72 -29.15 -10.05
CA ARG A 78 2.17 -29.01 -8.68
C ARG A 78 1.47 -27.67 -8.49
N ALA A 79 2.09 -26.55 -8.86
CA ALA A 79 1.46 -25.23 -8.71
C ALA A 79 0.10 -25.09 -9.45
N ILE A 80 -0.04 -25.71 -10.63
CA ILE A 80 -1.32 -25.74 -11.37
C ILE A 80 -2.33 -26.69 -10.70
N LEU A 81 -1.89 -27.87 -10.27
CA LEU A 81 -2.73 -28.87 -9.59
C LEU A 81 -3.06 -28.51 -8.13
N ASP A 82 -2.33 -27.58 -7.51
CA ASP A 82 -2.57 -27.09 -6.15
C ASP A 82 -3.71 -26.06 -6.08
N ASN A 83 -4.21 -25.60 -7.23
CA ASN A 83 -5.52 -24.96 -7.30
C ASN A 83 -6.61 -26.02 -6.99
N PRO A 84 -7.46 -25.82 -5.97
CA PRO A 84 -8.49 -26.79 -5.57
C PRO A 84 -9.34 -27.31 -6.74
N LEU A 85 -9.72 -26.44 -7.69
CA LEU A 85 -10.57 -26.80 -8.83
C LEU A 85 -9.94 -27.81 -9.80
N PHE A 86 -8.62 -28.02 -9.74
CA PHE A 86 -7.87 -28.94 -10.60
C PHE A 86 -7.19 -30.09 -9.84
N ARG A 87 -7.32 -30.13 -8.50
CA ARG A 87 -6.55 -31.03 -7.61
C ARG A 87 -7.05 -32.47 -7.58
N VAL A 88 -8.25 -32.76 -8.10
CA VAL A 88 -8.95 -34.04 -7.90
C VAL A 88 -9.40 -34.69 -9.20
N VAL A 89 -8.79 -35.84 -9.52
CA VAL A 89 -9.48 -36.86 -10.32
C VAL A 89 -10.46 -37.58 -9.40
N PRO A 90 -11.77 -37.63 -9.70
CA PRO A 90 -12.73 -38.31 -8.84
C PRO A 90 -12.37 -39.79 -8.69
N SER A 91 -12.15 -40.22 -7.45
CA SER A 91 -12.16 -41.65 -7.10
C SER A 91 -13.44 -42.27 -7.66
N LYS A 92 -13.30 -43.40 -8.38
CA LYS A 92 -14.45 -44.07 -9.03
C LYS A 92 -15.61 -44.18 -8.04
N PRO A 93 -16.86 -43.86 -8.45
CA PRO A 93 -18.01 -44.13 -7.60
C PRO A 93 -18.05 -45.63 -7.30
N SER A 94 -17.87 -45.98 -6.03
CA SER A 94 -18.33 -47.26 -5.51
C SER A 94 -19.84 -47.36 -5.79
N SER A 95 -20.30 -48.59 -6.06
CA SER A 95 -21.59 -48.92 -6.67
C SER A 95 -22.79 -48.16 -6.07
N PRO A 96 -23.87 -47.92 -6.85
CA PRO A 96 -25.07 -47.20 -6.42
C PRO A 96 -25.91 -48.02 -5.42
N ALA A 97 -25.37 -48.24 -4.24
CA ALA A 97 -25.92 -49.11 -3.20
C ALA A 97 -25.47 -48.66 -1.80
N LEU A 98 -25.89 -47.45 -1.39
CA LEU A 98 -26.19 -47.09 0.00
C LEU A 98 -26.90 -45.73 0.01
N ARG A 99 -28.16 -45.70 0.46
CA ARG A 99 -28.85 -44.44 0.78
C ARG A 99 -28.19 -43.87 2.03
N ARG A 100 -27.57 -42.69 1.95
CA ARG A 100 -26.88 -42.11 3.11
C ARG A 100 -27.89 -41.48 4.07
N ASP A 101 -28.11 -42.20 5.17
CA ASP A 101 -28.87 -41.79 6.35
C ASP A 101 -28.32 -40.45 6.91
N PRO A 102 -29.12 -39.53 7.49
CA PRO A 102 -28.63 -38.23 7.94
C PRO A 102 -27.61 -38.27 9.10
N SER A 103 -27.37 -39.43 9.70
CA SER A 103 -26.53 -39.64 10.88
C SER A 103 -25.39 -40.64 10.63
N GLY A 104 -24.32 -40.23 9.95
CA GLY A 104 -23.11 -41.06 9.84
C GLY A 104 -22.07 -40.62 8.80
N MET A 105 -21.03 -39.90 9.26
CA MET A 105 -19.79 -39.74 8.48
C MET A 105 -18.92 -40.99 8.68
N GLY A 106 -18.30 -41.51 7.62
CA GLY A 106 -17.65 -42.82 7.62
C GLY A 106 -16.32 -42.81 8.36
N SER A 107 -15.95 -43.94 8.97
CA SER A 107 -14.71 -44.06 9.76
C SER A 107 -13.44 -43.71 8.97
N ILE A 108 -13.40 -44.03 7.67
CA ILE A 108 -12.27 -43.71 6.77
C ILE A 108 -12.23 -42.20 6.44
N GLU A 109 -13.38 -41.57 6.16
CA GLU A 109 -13.48 -40.13 5.92
C GLU A 109 -13.06 -39.33 7.17
N GLN A 110 -13.52 -39.78 8.35
CA GLN A 110 -13.12 -39.21 9.65
C GLN A 110 -11.61 -39.35 9.90
N GLN A 111 -11.00 -40.50 9.56
CA GLN A 111 -9.55 -40.70 9.69
C GLN A 111 -8.71 -39.85 8.74
N ARG A 112 -9.17 -39.57 7.51
CA ARG A 112 -8.51 -38.59 6.62
C ARG A 112 -8.65 -37.18 7.15
N LEU A 113 -9.85 -36.79 7.55
CA LEU A 113 -10.14 -35.45 8.09
C LEU A 113 -9.35 -35.14 9.38
N ALA A 114 -8.97 -36.16 10.15
CA ALA A 114 -8.10 -36.02 11.32
C ALA A 114 -6.61 -35.86 11.00
N LYS A 115 -6.17 -36.08 9.75
CA LYS A 115 -4.76 -36.03 9.31
C LYS A 115 -4.46 -34.91 8.32
N GLU A 116 -5.38 -34.66 7.39
CA GLU A 116 -5.18 -33.76 6.25
C GLU A 116 -6.43 -32.89 5.93
N PRO A 117 -7.05 -32.22 6.93
CA PRO A 117 -8.35 -31.56 6.75
C PRO A 117 -8.36 -30.45 5.71
N MET A 118 -7.27 -29.72 5.48
CA MET A 118 -7.21 -28.74 4.40
C MET A 118 -7.05 -29.37 3.00
N VAL A 119 -6.58 -30.62 2.89
CA VAL A 119 -6.63 -31.39 1.63
C VAL A 119 -8.07 -31.83 1.38
N VAL A 120 -8.76 -32.35 2.40
CA VAL A 120 -10.19 -32.68 2.30
C VAL A 120 -11.04 -31.44 1.97
N PHE A 121 -10.70 -30.26 2.49
CA PHE A 121 -11.33 -29.00 2.08
C PHE A 121 -11.09 -28.68 0.59
N ASP A 122 -9.85 -28.80 0.11
CA ASP A 122 -9.56 -28.61 -1.33
C ASP A 122 -10.38 -29.58 -2.19
N GLU A 123 -10.53 -30.84 -1.78
CA GLU A 123 -11.33 -31.86 -2.50
C GLU A 123 -12.83 -31.50 -2.57
N LEU A 124 -13.36 -30.90 -1.50
CA LEU A 124 -14.75 -30.44 -1.44
C LEU A 124 -14.99 -29.16 -2.25
N VAL A 125 -13.98 -28.28 -2.32
CA VAL A 125 -14.00 -27.13 -3.25
C VAL A 125 -13.93 -27.60 -4.70
N ALA A 126 -13.06 -28.57 -5.01
CA ALA A 126 -12.93 -29.16 -6.35
C ALA A 126 -14.26 -29.71 -6.89
N SER A 127 -14.99 -30.39 -6.01
CA SER A 127 -16.29 -31.02 -6.30
C SER A 127 -17.48 -30.07 -6.14
N GLY A 128 -17.26 -28.78 -5.86
CA GLY A 128 -18.33 -27.79 -5.65
C GLY A 128 -19.30 -28.13 -4.51
N SER A 129 -18.89 -29.00 -3.58
CA SER A 129 -19.78 -29.71 -2.66
C SER A 129 -19.60 -29.31 -1.19
N VAL A 130 -18.87 -28.22 -0.91
CA VAL A 130 -18.61 -27.71 0.45
C VAL A 130 -19.92 -27.40 1.19
N THR A 131 -20.23 -28.15 2.26
CA THR A 131 -21.35 -27.82 3.15
C THR A 131 -20.90 -27.02 4.38
N VAL A 132 -21.88 -26.47 5.12
CA VAL A 132 -21.64 -25.79 6.41
C VAL A 132 -20.94 -26.72 7.41
N SER A 133 -21.35 -28.00 7.42
CA SER A 133 -20.76 -29.07 8.23
C SER A 133 -19.31 -29.30 7.88
N ASP A 134 -18.96 -29.39 6.59
CA ASP A 134 -17.61 -29.77 6.18
C ASP A 134 -16.61 -28.64 6.45
N LEU A 135 -16.97 -27.39 6.12
CA LEU A 135 -16.16 -26.22 6.45
C LEU A 135 -15.87 -26.15 7.96
N ARG A 136 -16.90 -26.38 8.79
CA ARG A 136 -16.76 -26.42 10.26
C ARG A 136 -15.84 -27.56 10.70
N ASN A 137 -16.02 -28.76 10.14
CA ASN A 137 -15.27 -29.94 10.57
C ASN A 137 -13.80 -29.89 10.10
N CYS A 138 -13.53 -29.37 8.89
CA CYS A 138 -12.16 -29.14 8.39
C CYS A 138 -11.41 -28.12 9.28
N LEU A 139 -12.00 -26.95 9.54
CA LEU A 139 -11.38 -25.93 10.38
C LEU A 139 -11.16 -26.43 11.82
N LYS A 140 -12.12 -27.17 12.40
CA LYS A 140 -11.96 -27.78 13.73
C LYS A 140 -10.82 -28.79 13.76
N SER A 141 -10.73 -29.69 12.79
CA SER A 141 -9.65 -30.69 12.72
C SER A 141 -8.28 -30.04 12.45
N GLN A 142 -8.21 -28.98 11.64
CA GLN A 142 -6.97 -28.26 11.41
C GLN A 142 -6.47 -27.55 12.69
N LEU A 143 -7.38 -27.07 13.53
CA LEU A 143 -7.05 -26.48 14.83
C LEU A 143 -6.56 -27.54 15.84
N LEU A 144 -7.12 -28.75 15.78
CA LEU A 144 -6.65 -29.92 16.56
C LEU A 144 -5.29 -30.45 16.08
N LEU A 145 -4.93 -30.24 14.81
CA LEU A 145 -3.58 -30.52 14.31
C LEU A 145 -2.56 -29.45 14.72
N ALA A 146 -3.00 -28.22 15.00
CA ALA A 146 -2.15 -27.18 15.56
C ALA A 146 -1.89 -27.40 17.07
N SER A 147 -2.85 -27.93 17.82
CA SER A 147 -2.81 -27.99 19.30
C SER A 147 -1.71 -28.83 19.99
N PRO A 148 -0.92 -29.70 19.34
CA PRO A 148 0.30 -30.25 19.94
C PRO A 148 1.40 -29.20 20.17
N HIS A 149 1.31 -28.04 19.52
CA HIS A 149 2.24 -26.93 19.69
C HIS A 149 1.72 -25.92 20.73
N THR A 150 2.62 -25.24 21.43
CA THR A 150 2.29 -24.21 22.44
C THR A 150 2.88 -22.85 22.07
N GLY A 151 2.30 -21.78 22.61
CA GLY A 151 2.77 -20.40 22.42
C GLY A 151 2.93 -20.00 20.95
N THR A 152 4.09 -19.41 20.62
CA THR A 152 4.43 -18.99 19.24
C THR A 152 4.46 -20.17 18.25
N GLY A 153 4.73 -21.39 18.71
CA GLY A 153 4.66 -22.61 17.89
C GLY A 153 3.24 -22.92 17.40
N PHE A 154 2.22 -22.65 18.23
CA PHE A 154 0.81 -22.83 17.86
C PHE A 154 0.38 -21.85 16.76
N VAL A 155 0.72 -20.56 16.92
CA VAL A 155 0.44 -19.52 15.91
C VAL A 155 1.17 -19.83 14.60
N LYS A 156 2.43 -20.30 14.67
CA LYS A 156 3.16 -20.76 13.48
C LYS A 156 2.47 -21.94 12.79
N ALA A 157 2.08 -22.97 13.53
CA ALA A 157 1.39 -24.14 12.97
C ALA A 157 0.06 -23.77 12.28
N MET A 158 -0.67 -22.78 12.81
CA MET A 158 -1.83 -22.20 12.12
C MET A 158 -1.41 -21.46 10.83
N LYS A 159 -0.42 -20.57 10.90
CA LYS A 159 0.07 -19.77 9.77
C LYS A 159 0.63 -20.61 8.61
N ASP A 160 1.25 -21.73 8.92
CA ASP A 160 1.83 -22.66 7.94
C ASP A 160 0.75 -23.52 7.26
N SER A 161 -0.42 -23.71 7.87
CA SER A 161 -1.55 -24.49 7.31
C SER A 161 -2.27 -23.84 6.12
N LYS A 162 -2.18 -22.50 5.99
CA LYS A 162 -2.90 -21.69 4.99
C LYS A 162 -4.42 -21.86 4.97
N ALA A 163 -5.01 -22.29 6.09
CA ALA A 163 -6.44 -22.52 6.21
C ALA A 163 -7.26 -21.24 6.01
N GLY A 164 -6.79 -20.10 6.54
CA GLY A 164 -7.38 -18.78 6.34
C GLY A 164 -7.37 -18.39 4.86
N THR A 165 -6.17 -18.38 4.26
CA THR A 165 -5.96 -18.06 2.85
C THR A 165 -6.83 -18.94 1.93
N LYS A 166 -6.84 -20.26 2.13
CA LYS A 166 -7.63 -21.20 1.31
C LYS A 166 -9.14 -20.92 1.37
N VAL A 167 -9.69 -20.71 2.57
CA VAL A 167 -11.13 -20.42 2.74
C VAL A 167 -11.49 -19.03 2.20
N VAL A 168 -10.62 -18.03 2.36
CA VAL A 168 -10.79 -16.69 1.76
C VAL A 168 -10.80 -16.75 0.23
N THR A 169 -9.84 -17.45 -0.38
CA THR A 169 -9.77 -17.64 -1.85
C THR A 169 -11.02 -18.35 -2.37
N TRP A 170 -11.46 -19.43 -1.71
CA TRP A 170 -12.72 -20.10 -2.02
C TRP A 170 -13.92 -19.15 -1.92
N TRP A 171 -13.99 -18.33 -0.87
CA TRP A 171 -15.13 -17.43 -0.64
C TRP A 171 -15.24 -16.35 -1.73
N PHE A 172 -14.13 -15.73 -2.14
CA PHE A 172 -14.16 -14.75 -3.23
C PHE A 172 -14.45 -15.40 -4.59
N ALA A 173 -13.92 -16.59 -4.87
CA ALA A 173 -14.22 -17.34 -6.09
C ALA A 173 -15.66 -17.90 -6.14
N SER A 174 -16.32 -18.03 -4.99
CA SER A 174 -17.67 -18.58 -4.84
C SER A 174 -18.79 -17.62 -5.25
N ASP A 175 -19.94 -18.19 -5.64
CA ASP A 175 -21.16 -17.43 -5.92
C ASP A 175 -21.86 -16.89 -4.65
N SER A 176 -22.87 -16.03 -4.85
CA SER A 176 -23.54 -15.34 -3.74
C SER A 176 -24.39 -16.25 -2.83
N GLU A 177 -24.71 -17.49 -3.21
CA GLU A 177 -25.36 -18.44 -2.28
C GLU A 177 -24.32 -19.26 -1.51
N THR A 178 -23.25 -19.65 -2.19
CA THR A 178 -22.12 -20.40 -1.65
C THR A 178 -21.38 -19.57 -0.60
N ARG A 179 -21.19 -18.26 -0.84
CA ARG A 179 -20.63 -17.32 0.16
C ARG A 179 -21.42 -17.27 1.47
N LYS A 180 -22.74 -17.52 1.46
CA LYS A 180 -23.57 -17.55 2.68
C LYS A 180 -23.28 -18.76 3.57
N ILE A 181 -22.62 -19.80 3.05
CA ILE A 181 -22.27 -21.02 3.81
C ILE A 181 -21.34 -20.70 4.98
N LEU A 182 -20.40 -19.76 4.79
CA LEU A 182 -19.50 -19.28 5.85
C LEU A 182 -20.29 -18.68 7.03
N PHE A 183 -21.19 -17.74 6.74
CA PHE A 183 -21.92 -16.99 7.77
C PHE A 183 -23.10 -17.76 8.40
N LYS A 184 -23.44 -18.95 7.91
CA LYS A 184 -24.45 -19.85 8.50
C LYS A 184 -23.96 -20.58 9.77
N SER A 185 -22.69 -20.47 10.15
CA SER A 185 -22.12 -21.17 11.32
C SER A 185 -21.10 -20.30 12.04
N ARG A 186 -21.46 -19.77 13.22
CA ARG A 186 -20.50 -19.02 14.08
C ARG A 186 -19.31 -19.89 14.48
N ALA A 187 -19.50 -21.19 14.69
CA ALA A 187 -18.38 -22.11 14.95
C ALA A 187 -17.38 -22.16 13.78
N SER A 188 -17.83 -21.93 12.55
CA SER A 188 -16.96 -21.85 11.37
C SER A 188 -16.25 -20.50 11.29
N THR A 189 -16.94 -19.37 11.49
CA THR A 189 -16.31 -18.04 11.50
C THR A 189 -15.31 -17.89 12.64
N ALA A 190 -15.68 -18.27 13.87
CA ALA A 190 -14.81 -18.22 15.04
C ALA A 190 -13.57 -19.11 14.91
N SER A 191 -13.64 -20.21 14.16
CA SER A 191 -12.47 -21.05 13.88
C SER A 191 -11.62 -20.46 12.75
N LEU A 192 -12.24 -19.96 11.68
CA LEU A 192 -11.57 -19.33 10.54
C LEU A 192 -10.76 -18.10 10.95
N LEU A 193 -11.33 -17.23 11.80
CA LEU A 193 -10.71 -15.98 12.21
C LEU A 193 -9.39 -16.19 12.97
N LYS A 194 -9.22 -17.31 13.68
CA LYS A 194 -7.94 -17.70 14.30
C LYS A 194 -6.83 -17.91 13.26
N PHE A 195 -7.15 -18.59 12.16
CA PHE A 195 -6.23 -18.77 11.04
C PHE A 195 -6.01 -17.46 10.29
N MET A 196 -7.06 -16.67 10.04
CA MET A 196 -6.93 -15.38 9.37
C MET A 196 -6.04 -14.40 10.13
N VAL A 197 -6.18 -14.29 11.46
CA VAL A 197 -5.29 -13.48 12.30
C VAL A 197 -3.85 -13.99 12.25
N ALA A 198 -3.63 -15.31 12.43
CA ALA A 198 -2.29 -15.90 12.38
C ALA A 198 -1.60 -15.76 11.00
N GLU A 199 -2.39 -15.73 9.93
CA GLU A 199 -1.92 -15.55 8.56
C GLU A 199 -1.70 -14.08 8.15
N GLY A 200 -2.30 -13.11 8.87
CA GLY A 200 -2.18 -11.67 8.58
C GLY A 200 -3.29 -11.12 7.66
N LEU A 201 -4.51 -11.64 7.77
CA LEU A 201 -5.65 -11.36 6.89
C LEU A 201 -6.72 -10.45 7.52
N GLN A 202 -6.38 -9.66 8.55
CA GLN A 202 -7.31 -8.80 9.31
C GLN A 202 -8.12 -7.86 8.40
N GLU A 203 -7.47 -7.21 7.42
CA GLU A 203 -8.16 -6.31 6.47
C GLU A 203 -9.24 -7.02 5.62
N THR A 204 -9.12 -8.33 5.39
CA THR A 204 -10.20 -9.11 4.74
C THR A 204 -11.43 -9.21 5.66
N VAL A 205 -11.22 -9.33 6.98
CA VAL A 205 -12.31 -9.30 7.97
C VAL A 205 -12.94 -7.90 8.02
N ILE A 206 -12.16 -6.82 7.96
CA ILE A 206 -12.66 -5.44 7.87
C ILE A 206 -13.50 -5.24 6.59
N VAL A 207 -13.09 -5.82 5.44
CA VAL A 207 -13.89 -5.81 4.20
C VAL A 207 -15.20 -6.60 4.37
N TRP A 208 -15.19 -7.74 5.04
CA TRP A 208 -16.43 -8.48 5.34
C TRP A 208 -17.35 -7.74 6.32
N LEU A 209 -16.81 -7.04 7.32
CA LEU A 209 -17.60 -6.14 8.18
C LEU A 209 -18.24 -5.00 7.36
N LYS A 210 -17.51 -4.40 6.41
CA LYS A 210 -18.02 -3.37 5.48
C LYS A 210 -19.12 -3.90 4.54
N MET A 211 -19.09 -5.18 4.16
CA MET A 211 -20.15 -5.85 3.41
C MET A 211 -21.38 -6.14 4.29
N LEU A 212 -21.17 -6.66 5.49
CA LEU A 212 -22.23 -6.99 6.44
C LEU A 212 -22.98 -5.74 6.94
N ALA A 213 -22.29 -4.62 7.19
CA ALA A 213 -22.92 -3.34 7.56
C ALA A 213 -23.81 -2.77 6.43
N LYS A 214 -23.55 -3.11 5.17
CA LYS A 214 -24.39 -2.76 4.00
C LYS A 214 -25.45 -3.83 3.67
N HIS A 215 -25.52 -4.88 4.48
CA HIS A 215 -26.36 -6.07 4.29
C HIS A 215 -26.15 -6.79 2.95
N ASP A 216 -24.99 -6.64 2.29
CA ASP A 216 -24.71 -7.23 0.98
C ASP A 216 -23.28 -7.80 0.88
N ILE A 217 -23.19 -9.11 0.64
CA ILE A 217 -21.93 -9.85 0.42
C ILE A 217 -21.57 -10.03 -1.07
N GLY A 218 -22.28 -9.32 -1.94
CA GLY A 218 -22.01 -9.18 -3.37
C GLY A 218 -22.57 -10.32 -4.24
N GLY A 219 -22.73 -10.00 -5.52
CA GLY A 219 -23.31 -10.90 -6.52
C GLY A 219 -24.85 -10.87 -6.57
N ARG A 220 -25.44 -11.54 -7.57
CA ARG A 220 -26.86 -11.37 -7.95
C ARG A 220 -27.90 -11.67 -6.86
N ARG A 221 -27.51 -12.39 -5.80
CA ARG A 221 -28.34 -12.64 -4.60
C ARG A 221 -27.53 -12.44 -3.31
N GLY A 222 -26.61 -11.47 -3.29
CA GLY A 222 -25.72 -11.18 -2.16
C GLY A 222 -26.40 -10.56 -0.93
N ARG A 223 -27.61 -10.01 -1.07
CA ARG A 223 -28.30 -9.33 0.04
C ARG A 223 -28.73 -10.30 1.14
N LEU A 224 -28.57 -9.86 2.39
CA LEU A 224 -28.97 -10.53 3.63
C LEU A 224 -30.09 -9.74 4.33
N PRO A 225 -30.93 -10.38 5.16
CA PRO A 225 -31.80 -9.68 6.10
C PRO A 225 -30.98 -8.89 7.12
N GLU A 226 -31.40 -7.65 7.41
CA GLU A 226 -30.74 -6.70 8.31
C GLU A 226 -30.38 -7.31 9.68
N ASN A 227 -31.35 -7.96 10.33
CA ASN A 227 -31.16 -8.60 11.63
C ASN A 227 -30.09 -9.72 11.60
N ILE A 228 -30.03 -10.50 10.52
CA ILE A 228 -28.99 -11.52 10.31
C ILE A 228 -27.64 -10.85 10.03
N ALA A 229 -27.62 -9.79 9.22
CA ALA A 229 -26.40 -9.06 8.88
C ALA A 229 -25.75 -8.40 10.11
N HIS A 230 -26.53 -7.71 10.94
CA HIS A 230 -26.06 -7.12 12.21
C HIS A 230 -25.60 -8.20 13.20
N GLN A 231 -26.33 -9.32 13.31
CA GLN A 231 -25.95 -10.42 14.20
C GLN A 231 -24.65 -11.10 13.75
N VAL A 232 -24.45 -11.30 12.45
CA VAL A 232 -23.21 -11.86 11.89
C VAL A 232 -22.06 -10.86 12.04
N PHE A 233 -22.27 -9.56 11.78
CA PHE A 233 -21.29 -8.51 12.01
C PHE A 233 -20.79 -8.51 13.46
N SER A 234 -21.71 -8.49 14.43
CA SER A 234 -21.38 -8.42 15.85
C SER A 234 -20.60 -9.66 16.31
N ASN A 235 -21.03 -10.85 15.89
CA ASN A 235 -20.29 -12.09 16.13
C ASN A 235 -18.88 -12.05 15.50
N LEU A 236 -18.76 -11.60 14.24
CA LEU A 236 -17.49 -11.56 13.51
C LEU A 236 -16.49 -10.58 14.14
N LEU A 237 -16.95 -9.44 14.67
CA LEU A 237 -16.13 -8.47 15.37
C LEU A 237 -15.66 -8.97 16.75
N VAL A 238 -16.54 -9.61 17.52
CA VAL A 238 -16.17 -10.28 18.79
C VAL A 238 -15.17 -11.41 18.53
N ASP A 239 -15.45 -12.27 17.55
CA ASP A 239 -14.57 -13.39 17.18
C ASP A 239 -13.19 -12.88 16.68
N LEU A 240 -13.14 -11.72 15.99
CA LEU A 240 -11.90 -11.07 15.54
C LEU A 240 -11.09 -10.54 16.72
N ILE A 241 -11.70 -9.77 17.63
CA ILE A 241 -11.05 -9.24 18.84
C ILE A 241 -10.48 -10.36 19.70
N SER A 242 -11.24 -11.45 19.88
CA SER A 242 -10.81 -12.62 20.63
C SER A 242 -9.62 -13.32 19.96
N ALA A 243 -9.65 -13.48 18.62
CA ALA A 243 -8.54 -14.06 17.86
C ALA A 243 -7.29 -13.17 17.87
N GLU A 244 -7.44 -11.86 17.71
CA GLU A 244 -6.34 -10.89 17.69
C GLU A 244 -5.63 -10.81 19.06
N THR A 245 -6.40 -10.84 20.15
CA THR A 245 -5.87 -10.87 21.52
C THR A 245 -5.11 -12.15 21.84
N GLN A 246 -5.52 -13.30 21.29
CA GLN A 246 -4.93 -14.63 21.59
C GLN A 246 -3.82 -15.06 20.62
N TYR A 247 -3.87 -14.63 19.35
CA TYR A 247 -3.03 -15.17 18.27
C TYR A 247 -2.44 -14.09 17.33
N GLY A 248 -2.83 -12.83 17.50
CA GLY A 248 -2.37 -11.69 16.71
C GLY A 248 -1.44 -10.77 17.49
N GLY A 249 -1.59 -9.45 17.30
CA GLY A 249 -0.83 -8.41 18.00
C GLY A 249 -1.31 -8.09 19.43
N GLY A 250 -2.08 -8.99 20.06
CA GLY A 250 -2.52 -8.84 21.45
C GLY A 250 -3.57 -7.74 21.67
N LEU A 251 -3.78 -7.38 22.95
CA LEU A 251 -4.85 -6.48 23.39
C LEU A 251 -4.81 -5.10 22.70
N ALA A 252 -3.63 -4.51 22.51
CA ALA A 252 -3.48 -3.23 21.82
C ALA A 252 -3.84 -3.32 20.32
N SER A 253 -3.57 -4.44 19.67
CA SER A 253 -3.99 -4.66 18.27
C SER A 253 -5.51 -4.86 18.18
N ALA A 254 -6.09 -5.63 19.11
CA ALA A 254 -7.54 -5.83 19.19
C ALA A 254 -8.31 -4.51 19.44
N MET A 255 -7.80 -3.65 20.32
CA MET A 255 -8.34 -2.30 20.53
C MET A 255 -8.25 -1.43 19.28
N ARG A 256 -7.13 -1.45 18.55
CA ARG A 256 -6.95 -0.70 17.30
C ARG A 256 -8.04 -1.05 16.27
N TYR A 257 -8.23 -2.34 15.97
CA TYR A 257 -9.25 -2.77 15.01
C TYR A 257 -10.67 -2.46 15.49
N TYR A 258 -10.94 -2.49 16.81
CA TYR A 258 -12.23 -2.08 17.35
C TYR A 258 -12.49 -0.57 17.15
N ILE A 259 -11.54 0.29 17.48
CA ILE A 259 -11.65 1.75 17.29
C ILE A 259 -11.84 2.08 15.81
N GLN A 260 -11.00 1.54 14.93
CA GLN A 260 -11.10 1.67 13.46
C GLN A 260 -12.47 1.21 12.93
N THR A 261 -13.05 0.16 13.53
CA THR A 261 -14.40 -0.31 13.19
C THR A 261 -15.47 0.68 13.68
N CYS A 262 -15.34 1.23 14.89
CA CYS A 262 -16.30 2.19 15.43
C CYS A 262 -16.29 3.51 14.66
N GLU A 263 -15.12 4.07 14.34
CA GLU A 263 -14.96 5.28 13.52
C GLU A 263 -15.66 5.15 12.16
N ALA A 264 -15.65 3.96 11.57
CA ALA A 264 -16.29 3.67 10.28
C ALA A 264 -17.82 3.57 10.32
N TYR A 265 -18.46 3.41 11.48
CA TYR A 265 -19.92 3.19 11.59
C TYR A 265 -20.67 4.12 12.55
N LEU A 266 -20.03 4.69 13.58
CA LEU A 266 -20.66 5.67 14.48
C LEU A 266 -21.17 6.91 13.71
N THR A 267 -20.57 7.22 12.58
CA THR A 267 -20.97 8.30 11.65
C THR A 267 -22.25 8.02 10.85
N THR A 268 -22.84 6.81 10.91
CA THR A 268 -23.95 6.39 10.03
C THR A 268 -25.36 6.73 10.53
N GLY A 269 -25.49 7.39 11.69
CA GLY A 269 -26.76 7.97 12.16
C GLY A 269 -27.82 7.00 12.70
N ASN A 270 -27.56 5.69 12.74
CA ASN A 270 -28.46 4.70 13.37
C ASN A 270 -27.85 4.16 14.67
N GLU A 271 -28.02 4.93 15.76
CA GLU A 271 -27.47 4.61 17.10
C GLU A 271 -27.83 3.20 17.57
N ARG A 272 -29.08 2.77 17.37
CA ARG A 272 -29.57 1.47 17.84
C ARG A 272 -28.96 0.29 17.08
N ALA A 273 -28.76 0.43 15.76
CA ALA A 273 -28.03 -0.57 14.97
C ALA A 273 -26.54 -0.59 15.36
N ASN A 274 -25.92 0.58 15.52
CA ASN A 274 -24.53 0.71 15.97
C ASN A 274 -24.30 0.06 17.33
N GLN A 275 -25.20 0.25 18.31
CA GLN A 275 -25.17 -0.44 19.60
C GLN A 275 -25.27 -1.96 19.44
N GLN A 276 -26.24 -2.47 18.67
CA GLN A 276 -26.39 -3.91 18.41
C GLN A 276 -25.13 -4.52 17.77
N MET A 277 -24.46 -3.78 16.89
CA MET A 277 -23.29 -4.23 16.14
C MET A 277 -21.99 -4.14 16.97
N LEU A 278 -21.76 -3.04 17.68
CA LEU A 278 -20.46 -2.68 18.28
C LEU A 278 -20.36 -2.94 19.79
N LEU A 279 -21.47 -2.95 20.54
CA LEU A 279 -21.43 -3.03 22.00
C LEU A 279 -20.95 -4.40 22.54
N PRO A 280 -21.32 -5.56 21.97
CA PRO A 280 -20.79 -6.86 22.43
C PRO A 280 -19.27 -6.99 22.27
N ALA A 281 -18.70 -6.34 21.25
CA ALA A 281 -17.27 -6.25 21.02
C ALA A 281 -16.56 -5.35 22.05
N ALA A 282 -17.16 -4.22 22.41
CA ALA A 282 -16.73 -3.39 23.53
C ALA A 282 -16.72 -4.18 24.84
N SER A 283 -17.80 -4.91 25.15
CA SER A 283 -17.92 -5.72 26.36
C SER A 283 -16.83 -6.80 26.45
N HIS A 284 -16.50 -7.47 25.34
CA HIS A 284 -15.40 -8.43 25.29
C HIS A 284 -14.04 -7.74 25.50
N LEU A 285 -13.82 -6.53 24.97
CA LEU A 285 -12.58 -5.76 25.22
C LEU A 285 -12.46 -5.35 26.69
N CYS A 286 -13.52 -4.79 27.30
CA CYS A 286 -13.54 -4.47 28.73
C CYS A 286 -13.19 -5.71 29.58
N GLN A 287 -13.84 -6.84 29.34
CA GLN A 287 -13.54 -8.08 30.06
C GLN A 287 -12.11 -8.58 29.82
N SER A 288 -11.57 -8.42 28.60
CA SER A 288 -10.18 -8.77 28.27
C SER A 288 -9.17 -7.88 28.99
N VAL A 289 -9.47 -6.59 29.16
CA VAL A 289 -8.69 -5.64 29.98
C VAL A 289 -8.73 -6.07 31.46
N MET A 290 -9.92 -6.29 32.02
CA MET A 290 -10.09 -6.72 33.43
C MET A 290 -9.32 -8.01 33.75
N GLN A 291 -9.27 -8.96 32.81
CA GLN A 291 -8.54 -10.21 32.96
C GLN A 291 -7.02 -10.05 32.82
N ASN A 292 -6.54 -9.02 32.09
CA ASN A 292 -5.12 -8.76 31.83
C ASN A 292 -4.62 -7.41 32.40
N ALA A 293 -5.28 -6.92 33.46
CA ALA A 293 -5.04 -5.61 34.05
C ALA A 293 -3.58 -5.43 34.54
N GLN A 294 -3.00 -6.48 35.10
CA GLN A 294 -1.65 -6.44 35.68
C GLN A 294 -0.52 -6.61 34.66
N THR A 295 -0.83 -7.19 33.49
CA THR A 295 0.11 -7.62 32.44
C THR A 295 -0.06 -6.78 31.16
N GLN A 296 -0.86 -7.23 30.20
CA GLN A 296 -0.96 -6.67 28.84
C GLN A 296 -1.55 -5.24 28.82
N THR A 297 -2.35 -4.87 29.81
CA THR A 297 -2.99 -3.53 29.84
C THR A 297 -1.94 -2.41 29.93
N LYS A 298 -0.76 -2.67 30.53
CA LYS A 298 0.36 -1.71 30.59
C LYS A 298 1.09 -1.54 29.25
N GLU A 299 0.88 -2.44 28.30
CA GLU A 299 1.46 -2.38 26.95
C GLU A 299 0.54 -1.63 25.96
N VAL A 300 -0.69 -1.30 26.36
CA VAL A 300 -1.63 -0.49 25.56
C VAL A 300 -1.21 1.00 25.61
N PRO A 301 -1.02 1.66 24.46
CA PRO A 301 -0.73 3.10 24.42
C PRO A 301 -1.84 3.92 25.08
N VAL A 302 -1.47 4.89 25.93
CA VAL A 302 -2.43 5.72 26.69
C VAL A 302 -3.46 6.39 25.78
N SER A 303 -3.04 6.99 24.66
CA SER A 303 -3.93 7.63 23.70
C SER A 303 -4.91 6.66 23.02
N MET A 304 -4.55 5.38 22.88
CA MET A 304 -5.44 4.34 22.37
C MET A 304 -6.50 3.97 23.42
N TYR A 305 -6.11 3.91 24.70
CA TYR A 305 -7.03 3.67 25.81
C TYR A 305 -8.00 4.85 26.02
N ASP A 306 -7.49 6.09 25.98
CA ASP A 306 -8.31 7.31 26.03
C ASP A 306 -9.33 7.34 24.87
N ASN A 307 -8.91 6.98 23.64
CA ASN A 307 -9.82 6.85 22.48
C ASN A 307 -10.83 5.70 22.62
N PHE A 308 -10.48 4.58 23.25
CA PHE A 308 -11.42 3.49 23.54
C PHE A 308 -12.50 3.94 24.54
N VAL A 309 -12.13 4.58 25.64
CA VAL A 309 -13.09 5.13 26.63
C VAL A 309 -13.97 6.21 26.00
N LYS A 310 -13.42 7.08 25.15
CA LYS A 310 -14.19 8.07 24.38
C LYS A 310 -15.18 7.40 23.39
N THR A 311 -14.81 6.26 22.83
CA THR A 311 -15.69 5.49 21.94
C THR A 311 -16.84 4.85 22.73
N LEU A 312 -16.57 4.32 23.93
CA LEU A 312 -17.60 3.82 24.84
C LEU A 312 -18.58 4.93 25.27
N SER A 313 -18.11 6.15 25.54
CA SER A 313 -18.99 7.24 25.97
C SER A 313 -19.95 7.72 24.89
N VAL A 314 -19.59 7.60 23.61
CA VAL A 314 -20.49 7.85 22.47
C VAL A 314 -21.45 6.68 22.25
N LEU A 315 -20.97 5.43 22.38
CA LEU A 315 -21.77 4.24 22.08
C LEU A 315 -22.80 3.89 23.17
N ALA A 316 -22.43 4.05 24.44
CA ALA A 316 -23.21 3.61 25.59
C ALA A 316 -22.97 4.51 26.84
N PRO A 317 -23.40 5.79 26.81
CA PRO A 317 -23.09 6.79 27.85
C PRO A 317 -23.57 6.45 29.27
N THR A 318 -24.55 5.56 29.42
CA THR A 318 -25.12 5.15 30.71
C THR A 318 -24.85 3.68 31.06
N SER A 319 -23.77 3.09 30.52
CA SER A 319 -23.41 1.69 30.78
C SER A 319 -22.39 1.53 31.89
N ASP A 320 -22.58 0.48 32.67
CA ASP A 320 -21.61 -0.20 33.54
C ASP A 320 -20.23 -0.41 32.88
N LEU A 321 -20.15 -0.63 31.56
CA LEU A 321 -18.89 -0.72 30.83
C LEU A 321 -18.11 0.61 30.80
N LEU A 322 -18.80 1.74 30.72
CA LEU A 322 -18.19 3.08 30.77
C LEU A 322 -17.82 3.47 32.20
N ALA A 323 -18.63 3.07 33.19
CA ALA A 323 -18.34 3.28 34.61
C ALA A 323 -17.10 2.49 35.09
N THR A 324 -16.88 1.28 34.56
CA THR A 324 -15.80 0.38 35.00
C THR A 324 -14.51 0.49 34.19
N ALA A 325 -14.55 0.84 32.90
CA ALA A 325 -13.33 0.92 32.07
C ALA A 325 -12.23 1.91 32.59
N PRO A 326 -12.55 3.09 33.15
CA PRO A 326 -11.53 4.03 33.66
C PRO A 326 -10.67 3.47 34.80
N ILE A 327 -11.15 2.48 35.56
CA ILE A 327 -10.42 1.81 36.65
C ILE A 327 -9.13 1.15 36.11
N TYR A 328 -9.16 0.69 34.86
CA TYR A 328 -8.05 -0.04 34.24
C TYR A 328 -7.20 0.82 33.29
N HIS A 329 -7.34 2.15 33.33
CA HIS A 329 -6.52 3.05 32.51
C HIS A 329 -5.01 2.85 32.82
N PRO A 330 -4.14 2.59 31.81
CA PRO A 330 -2.75 2.15 32.01
C PRO A 330 -1.85 3.01 32.92
N THR A 331 -2.05 4.33 32.97
CA THR A 331 -1.24 5.27 33.78
C THR A 331 -2.04 6.12 34.76
N ARG A 332 -3.38 6.17 34.63
CA ARG A 332 -4.27 6.99 35.46
C ARG A 332 -5.59 6.25 35.77
N PRO A 333 -5.56 5.14 36.55
CA PRO A 333 -6.79 4.52 37.06
C PRO A 333 -7.74 5.55 37.67
N ASP A 334 -9.02 5.50 37.34
CA ASP A 334 -10.04 6.33 37.97
C ASP A 334 -11.25 5.48 38.36
N VAL A 335 -11.75 5.71 39.57
CA VAL A 335 -12.88 5.00 40.20
C VAL A 335 -14.09 5.93 40.34
N ARG A 336 -13.93 7.25 40.14
CA ARG A 336 -15.04 8.20 40.28
C ARG A 336 -16.24 7.87 39.37
N PRO A 337 -16.08 7.48 38.10
CA PRO A 337 -17.21 7.07 37.25
C PRO A 337 -17.95 5.81 37.73
N LEU A 338 -17.30 4.92 38.49
CA LEU A 338 -17.97 3.80 39.14
C LEU A 338 -18.81 4.27 40.34
N LEU A 339 -18.28 5.19 41.15
CA LEU A 339 -19.00 5.76 42.29
C LEU A 339 -20.21 6.56 41.81
N ASP A 340 -20.05 7.43 40.82
CA ASP A 340 -21.15 8.20 40.21
C ASP A 340 -22.24 7.28 39.61
N PHE A 341 -21.84 6.13 39.04
CA PHE A 341 -22.78 5.12 38.54
C PHE A 341 -23.51 4.39 39.66
N VAL A 342 -22.83 4.04 40.76
CA VAL A 342 -23.43 3.41 41.94
C VAL A 342 -24.41 4.37 42.63
N ASP A 343 -24.05 5.65 42.78
CA ASP A 343 -24.91 6.71 43.31
C ASP A 343 -26.19 6.89 42.46
N ALA A 344 -26.12 6.61 41.16
CA ALA A 344 -27.22 6.71 40.20
C ALA A 344 -28.08 5.45 40.07
N LEU A 345 -27.70 4.31 40.68
CA LEU A 345 -28.52 3.09 40.64
C LEU A 345 -29.81 3.28 41.46
N PRO A 346 -31.01 3.03 40.89
CA PRO A 346 -32.25 3.11 41.64
C PRO A 346 -32.24 2.12 42.81
N SER A 347 -32.71 2.52 44.00
CA SER A 347 -32.76 1.65 45.18
C SER A 347 -33.65 0.40 45.03
N SER A 348 -34.41 0.30 43.94
CA SER A 348 -35.17 -0.87 43.51
C SER A 348 -34.41 -1.83 42.59
N GLU A 349 -33.33 -1.38 41.93
CA GLU A 349 -32.54 -2.18 40.99
C GLU A 349 -31.43 -2.94 41.72
N ARG A 350 -31.79 -4.07 42.31
CA ARG A 350 -30.79 -5.01 42.85
C ARG A 350 -29.98 -5.64 41.72
N LEU A 351 -28.68 -5.86 41.94
CA LEU A 351 -27.83 -6.61 41.01
C LEU A 351 -28.29 -8.08 40.83
N GLU A 352 -29.16 -8.59 41.71
CA GLU A 352 -29.92 -9.84 41.55
C GLU A 352 -30.72 -9.91 40.23
N SER A 353 -31.14 -8.77 39.68
CA SER A 353 -31.91 -8.68 38.44
C SER A 353 -31.06 -8.76 37.16
N TRP A 354 -29.74 -8.61 37.28
CA TRP A 354 -28.81 -8.66 36.15
C TRP A 354 -28.44 -10.11 35.80
N SER A 355 -28.01 -10.33 34.55
CA SER A 355 -27.42 -11.63 34.18
C SER A 355 -26.17 -11.89 35.02
N GLU A 356 -26.00 -13.15 35.43
CA GLU A 356 -24.92 -13.61 36.31
C GLU A 356 -23.54 -13.08 35.89
N SER A 357 -23.15 -13.27 34.63
CA SER A 357 -21.86 -12.78 34.12
C SER A 357 -21.74 -11.24 34.11
N ARG A 358 -22.83 -10.48 33.96
CA ARG A 358 -22.77 -9.00 34.08
C ARG A 358 -22.53 -8.61 35.53
N ARG A 359 -23.24 -9.23 36.48
CA ARG A 359 -23.06 -9.04 37.92
C ARG A 359 -21.66 -9.42 38.37
N GLU A 360 -21.13 -10.56 37.94
CA GLU A 360 -19.75 -11.01 38.25
C GLU A 360 -18.69 -10.03 37.74
N ASN A 361 -18.77 -9.61 36.48
CA ASN A 361 -17.84 -8.65 35.92
C ASN A 361 -17.92 -7.29 36.66
N PHE A 362 -19.12 -6.80 36.95
CA PHE A 362 -19.32 -5.54 37.68
C PHE A 362 -18.80 -5.60 39.12
N LEU A 363 -19.11 -6.67 39.87
CA LEU A 363 -18.58 -6.87 41.22
C LEU A 363 -17.05 -7.00 41.23
N ARG A 364 -16.46 -7.71 40.26
CA ARG A 364 -14.99 -7.76 40.10
C ARG A 364 -14.40 -6.37 39.86
N ALA A 365 -15.00 -5.57 38.98
CA ALA A 365 -14.55 -4.20 38.76
C ALA A 365 -14.74 -3.31 40.01
N ALA A 366 -15.76 -3.57 40.82
CA ALA A 366 -15.94 -2.89 42.12
C ALA A 366 -14.89 -3.30 43.15
N PHE A 367 -14.45 -4.57 43.20
CA PHE A 367 -13.32 -5.00 44.04
C PHE A 367 -11.98 -4.42 43.54
N ASP A 368 -11.73 -4.41 42.24
CA ASP A 368 -10.54 -3.76 41.65
C ASP A 368 -10.55 -2.24 41.94
N GLY A 369 -11.71 -1.58 41.82
CA GLY A 369 -11.90 -0.17 42.19
C GLY A 369 -11.69 0.10 43.69
N LEU A 370 -12.22 -0.77 44.56
CA LEU A 370 -12.01 -0.70 46.00
C LEU A 370 -10.52 -0.78 46.36
N ARG A 371 -9.78 -1.68 45.71
CA ARG A 371 -8.33 -1.78 45.85
C ARG A 371 -7.62 -0.49 45.43
N VAL A 372 -8.00 0.10 44.29
CA VAL A 372 -7.44 1.39 43.81
C VAL A 372 -7.75 2.56 44.76
N LEU A 373 -8.87 2.53 45.51
CA LEU A 373 -9.19 3.52 46.53
C LEU A 373 -8.35 3.33 47.80
N ILE A 374 -8.13 2.09 48.24
CA ILE A 374 -7.28 1.73 49.39
C ILE A 374 -5.81 2.06 49.09
N ASP A 375 -5.29 1.67 47.93
CA ASP A 375 -3.94 1.98 47.44
C ASP A 375 -3.69 3.51 47.26
N ARG A 376 -4.73 4.34 47.40
CA ARG A 376 -4.69 5.82 47.34
C ARG A 376 -5.17 6.51 48.62
N GLU A 377 -5.29 5.78 49.72
CA GLU A 377 -5.70 6.30 51.05
C GLU A 377 -7.09 6.99 51.05
N LYS A 378 -7.95 6.72 50.06
CA LYS A 378 -9.30 7.29 49.93
C LYS A 378 -10.32 6.53 50.79
N LEU A 379 -10.09 6.56 52.11
CA LEU A 379 -10.81 5.70 53.08
C LEU A 379 -12.34 5.88 53.07
N TRP A 380 -12.87 7.10 52.89
CA TRP A 380 -14.31 7.34 52.81
C TRP A 380 -14.95 6.74 51.55
N ASP A 381 -14.36 6.99 50.37
CA ASP A 381 -14.82 6.39 49.10
C ASP A 381 -14.73 4.86 49.16
N ALA A 382 -13.65 4.33 49.76
CA ALA A 382 -13.43 2.90 49.93
C ALA A 382 -14.48 2.27 50.87
N ALA A 383 -14.76 2.88 52.02
CA ALA A 383 -15.78 2.39 52.95
C ALA A 383 -17.19 2.42 52.33
N TYR A 384 -17.50 3.45 51.53
CA TYR A 384 -18.75 3.53 50.79
C TYR A 384 -18.90 2.40 49.75
N LEU A 385 -17.88 2.20 48.90
CA LEU A 385 -17.91 1.14 47.88
C LEU A 385 -17.89 -0.27 48.50
N ALA A 386 -17.11 -0.48 49.57
CA ALA A 386 -17.11 -1.73 50.33
C ALA A 386 -18.48 -2.05 50.94
N ARG A 387 -19.18 -1.04 51.46
CA ARG A 387 -20.55 -1.19 51.98
C ARG A 387 -21.53 -1.56 50.87
N PHE A 388 -21.48 -0.89 49.72
CA PHE A 388 -22.32 -1.23 48.56
C PHE A 388 -22.09 -2.69 48.12
N ILE A 389 -20.83 -3.13 48.03
CA ILE A 389 -20.49 -4.52 47.70
C ILE A 389 -21.09 -5.49 48.75
N GLN A 390 -20.98 -5.19 50.04
CA GLN A 390 -21.56 -6.02 51.12
C GLN A 390 -23.09 -6.09 51.04
N GLU A 391 -23.77 -5.01 50.68
CA GLU A 391 -25.24 -4.96 50.55
C GLU A 391 -25.76 -5.69 49.29
N GLN A 392 -24.90 -5.97 48.30
CA GLN A 392 -25.24 -6.73 47.08
C GLN A 392 -24.78 -8.20 47.09
N LEU A 393 -24.04 -8.63 48.12
CA LEU A 393 -23.64 -10.05 48.28
C LEU A 393 -24.80 -10.85 48.93
N PRO A 394 -25.10 -12.08 48.45
CA PRO A 394 -26.20 -12.88 48.97
C PRO A 394 -25.99 -13.24 50.46
N GLY A 395 -27.03 -13.02 51.25
CA GLY A 395 -26.97 -13.11 52.72
C GLY A 395 -26.70 -14.51 53.28
N LYS A 396 -26.06 -14.55 54.45
CA LYS A 396 -25.78 -15.79 55.22
C LYS A 396 -27.08 -16.38 55.82
N THR A 397 -27.88 -17.09 55.03
CA THR A 397 -29.14 -17.70 55.49
C THR A 397 -29.39 -19.13 55.00
N ASP A 398 -28.39 -20.03 55.05
CA ASP A 398 -28.56 -21.36 55.68
C ASP A 398 -27.20 -22.09 55.86
N PRO A 399 -26.88 -22.67 57.04
CA PRO A 399 -25.64 -23.46 57.22
C PRO A 399 -25.64 -24.83 56.52
N THR A 400 -26.80 -25.30 56.07
CA THR A 400 -27.03 -26.68 55.60
C THR A 400 -27.00 -26.84 54.07
N ALA A 401 -26.96 -25.74 53.31
CA ALA A 401 -26.91 -25.74 51.84
C ALA A 401 -25.47 -25.81 51.26
N ALA A 402 -24.48 -26.18 52.07
CA ALA A 402 -23.07 -26.18 51.70
C ALA A 402 -22.64 -27.41 50.85
N SER A 403 -23.27 -27.61 49.70
CA SER A 403 -22.81 -28.55 48.66
C SER A 403 -23.23 -28.06 47.27
N GLU A 404 -22.35 -28.25 46.27
CA GLU A 404 -22.66 -28.15 44.84
C GLU A 404 -23.20 -26.79 44.32
N ASN A 405 -22.53 -25.68 44.63
CA ASN A 405 -22.28 -24.61 43.63
C ASN A 405 -21.13 -23.70 44.06
N GLY A 406 -20.21 -23.41 43.13
CA GLY A 406 -18.89 -22.85 43.44
C GLY A 406 -18.64 -21.44 42.91
N HIS A 407 -19.22 -20.42 43.54
CA HIS A 407 -18.62 -19.07 43.57
C HIS A 407 -19.10 -18.30 44.82
N LEU A 408 -18.27 -18.33 45.86
CA LEU A 408 -18.35 -17.43 47.02
C LEU A 408 -17.03 -16.64 47.07
N THR A 409 -17.10 -15.40 47.56
CA THR A 409 -15.97 -14.44 47.60
C THR A 409 -14.67 -15.06 48.09
N SER A 410 -13.55 -14.72 47.45
CA SER A 410 -12.24 -15.22 47.86
C SER A 410 -11.85 -14.78 49.27
N ALA A 411 -10.90 -15.48 49.90
CA ALA A 411 -10.38 -15.09 51.22
C ALA A 411 -9.76 -13.68 51.19
N GLU A 412 -9.11 -13.31 50.08
CA GLU A 412 -8.53 -11.99 49.86
C GLU A 412 -9.61 -10.89 49.77
N GLU A 413 -10.73 -11.17 49.09
CA GLU A 413 -11.89 -10.25 49.03
C GLU A 413 -12.55 -10.06 50.40
N GLN A 414 -12.66 -11.13 51.20
CA GLN A 414 -13.20 -11.05 52.56
C GLN A 414 -12.25 -10.29 53.51
N GLU A 415 -10.94 -10.43 53.34
CA GLU A 415 -9.96 -9.67 54.10
C GLU A 415 -9.98 -8.17 53.71
N LEU A 416 -10.07 -7.86 52.42
CA LEU A 416 -10.16 -6.48 51.92
C LEU A 416 -11.40 -5.75 52.47
N LEU A 417 -12.55 -6.43 52.52
CA LEU A 417 -13.77 -5.91 53.13
C LEU A 417 -13.68 -5.76 54.67
N ALA A 418 -12.86 -6.57 55.34
CA ALA A 418 -12.61 -6.43 56.78
C ALA A 418 -11.68 -5.24 57.10
N GLN A 419 -10.59 -5.08 56.34
CA GLN A 419 -9.63 -3.98 56.49
C GLN A 419 -10.31 -2.59 56.43
N THR A 420 -11.29 -2.42 55.52
CA THR A 420 -12.08 -1.17 55.42
C THR A 420 -13.03 -0.92 56.59
N VAL A 421 -13.54 -1.98 57.24
CA VAL A 421 -14.46 -1.85 58.39
C VAL A 421 -13.71 -1.39 59.64
N ASP A 422 -12.49 -1.87 59.88
CA ASP A 422 -11.70 -1.41 61.03
C ASP A 422 -11.05 -0.03 60.78
N ALA A 423 -10.68 0.32 59.54
CA ALA A 423 -10.32 1.70 59.19
C ALA A 423 -11.46 2.68 59.51
N SER A 424 -12.70 2.31 59.21
CA SER A 424 -13.91 3.10 59.52
C SER A 424 -14.20 3.25 61.01
N ARG A 425 -13.57 2.44 61.88
CA ARG A 425 -13.69 2.54 63.35
C ARG A 425 -12.61 3.40 64.00
N GLY A 426 -11.53 3.71 63.27
CA GLY A 426 -10.38 4.45 63.80
C GLY A 426 -10.63 5.93 64.09
N ASP A 427 -11.58 6.56 63.39
CA ASP A 427 -11.72 8.04 63.38
C ASP A 427 -13.07 8.55 63.90
N VAL A 428 -13.69 7.83 64.84
CA VAL A 428 -14.92 8.27 65.53
C VAL A 428 -14.60 9.25 66.68
N ASN A 429 -13.71 10.24 66.45
CA ASN A 429 -13.51 11.33 67.42
C ASN A 429 -12.91 12.63 66.86
N LYS A 430 -13.58 13.29 65.90
CA LYS A 430 -13.44 14.76 65.70
C LYS A 430 -14.61 15.39 64.93
N GLN A 431 -15.68 15.66 65.66
CA GLN A 431 -16.74 16.57 65.23
C GLN A 431 -16.58 17.90 65.98
N PRO A 432 -16.33 19.03 65.31
CA PRO A 432 -16.35 20.35 65.92
C PRO A 432 -17.69 21.05 65.63
N THR A 433 -18.55 21.15 66.63
CA THR A 433 -19.75 22.01 66.64
C THR A 433 -19.75 22.83 67.92
N ASP A 434 -19.51 24.15 67.76
CA ASP A 434 -20.04 25.27 68.56
C ASP A 434 -19.75 25.29 70.10
N ASP A 435 -19.64 26.42 70.81
CA ASP A 435 -20.24 27.73 70.56
C ASP A 435 -19.59 28.90 71.37
N ILE A 436 -19.92 30.16 70.99
CA ILE A 436 -19.97 31.43 71.78
C ILE A 436 -18.83 31.80 72.78
N THR A 437 -18.06 32.88 72.50
CA THR A 437 -18.15 34.18 73.26
C THR A 437 -17.36 35.38 72.68
N ASN A 438 -18.00 36.55 72.76
CA ASN A 438 -17.60 37.93 72.42
C ASN A 438 -16.16 38.43 72.75
N GLN A 439 -15.60 39.24 71.83
CA GLN A 439 -15.08 40.64 71.98
C GLN A 439 -13.96 40.90 70.95
N SER A 440 -13.74 42.05 70.30
CA SER A 440 -14.49 43.25 69.88
C SER A 440 -13.42 44.34 69.61
N ASN A 441 -13.58 45.14 68.55
CA ASN A 441 -12.70 46.25 68.11
C ASN A 441 -11.37 45.83 67.45
N GLY A 442 -10.92 46.50 66.37
CA GLY A 442 -11.59 47.56 65.59
C GLY A 442 -10.72 48.12 64.45
N ASP A 443 -11.37 48.83 63.51
CA ASP A 443 -10.81 49.66 62.42
C ASP A 443 -9.89 48.95 61.39
N SER A 444 -9.76 49.35 60.11
CA SER A 444 -10.45 50.33 59.24
C SER A 444 -9.94 50.08 57.78
N ALA A 445 -10.61 50.37 56.66
CA ALA A 445 -12.02 50.62 56.33
C ALA A 445 -12.13 50.81 54.78
N ILE A 446 -13.31 50.55 54.18
CA ILE A 446 -13.84 51.18 52.92
C ILE A 446 -13.05 50.96 51.60
N ALA A 447 -13.63 50.78 50.40
CA ALA A 447 -14.90 50.27 49.85
C ALA A 447 -14.67 50.13 48.31
N LYS A 448 -15.55 49.72 47.38
CA LYS A 448 -17.02 49.54 47.24
C LYS A 448 -17.22 48.36 46.23
N ALA A 449 -18.16 47.42 46.33
CA ALA A 449 -19.62 47.48 46.57
C ALA A 449 -20.42 48.05 45.35
N THR A 450 -21.55 47.48 44.89
CA THR A 450 -22.38 46.34 45.40
C THR A 450 -23.45 45.88 44.38
N ASP A 451 -24.01 44.67 44.58
CA ASP A 451 -25.42 44.20 44.47
C ASP A 451 -26.33 44.46 43.23
N GLY A 452 -27.40 43.66 42.97
CA GLY A 452 -27.80 42.37 43.59
C GLY A 452 -29.28 41.96 43.37
N ASN A 453 -29.59 40.68 43.66
CA ASN A 453 -30.87 40.00 43.99
C ASN A 453 -32.24 40.35 43.34
N HIS A 454 -32.87 39.32 42.72
CA HIS A 454 -34.05 38.53 43.21
C HIS A 454 -35.18 39.18 44.08
N PRO A 455 -36.41 38.58 44.18
CA PRO A 455 -37.07 37.48 43.42
C PRO A 455 -38.62 37.62 43.19
N LEU A 456 -39.29 36.50 42.86
CA LEU A 456 -40.70 36.09 43.14
C LEU A 456 -41.84 36.35 42.13
N GLU A 457 -42.93 35.60 42.37
CA GLU A 457 -43.98 35.11 41.46
C GLU A 457 -45.30 35.92 41.48
N GLU A 458 -46.11 35.85 40.41
CA GLU A 458 -47.44 35.15 40.39
C GLU A 458 -48.27 35.44 39.11
N GLN A 459 -49.09 34.44 38.71
CA GLN A 459 -50.44 34.45 38.08
C GLN A 459 -50.91 35.68 37.23
N LYS A 460 -51.63 35.59 36.10
CA LYS A 460 -52.54 34.60 35.45
C LYS A 460 -52.88 35.12 33.99
N SER A 461 -53.74 34.60 33.10
CA SER A 461 -54.66 33.43 32.95
C SER A 461 -55.08 33.28 31.46
N SER A 462 -55.91 32.27 31.12
CA SER A 462 -56.90 32.21 30.00
C SER A 462 -56.39 32.24 28.53
N GLU A 463 -56.95 31.48 27.57
CA GLU A 463 -58.14 30.58 27.56
C GLU A 463 -57.99 29.47 26.47
N ASP A 464 -58.86 28.44 26.51
CA ASP A 464 -58.89 27.25 25.60
C ASP A 464 -59.48 27.58 24.18
N ASP A 465 -59.66 26.70 23.18
CA ASP A 465 -59.76 25.23 23.08
C ASP A 465 -59.43 24.68 21.64
N LYS A 466 -59.83 23.43 21.33
CA LYS A 466 -59.44 22.49 20.24
C LYS A 466 -60.43 22.42 19.01
N PRO A 467 -60.48 21.37 18.13
CA PRO A 467 -59.46 20.88 17.15
C PRO A 467 -59.97 20.39 15.74
N VAL A 468 -59.02 20.02 14.84
CA VAL A 468 -59.00 18.80 13.94
C VAL A 468 -59.77 18.66 12.57
N GLU A 469 -59.09 17.95 11.63
CA GLU A 469 -59.52 17.15 10.43
C GLU A 469 -59.56 17.68 8.96
N GLY A 470 -59.56 16.73 7.98
CA GLY A 470 -59.18 16.86 6.53
C GLY A 470 -60.33 16.92 5.50
N PRO A 471 -60.25 16.39 4.23
CA PRO A 471 -59.38 15.32 3.69
C PRO A 471 -58.86 15.49 2.20
N GLN A 472 -58.54 14.37 1.51
CA GLN A 472 -57.98 14.11 0.14
C GLN A 472 -59.07 14.00 -1.00
N PRO A 473 -58.82 13.52 -2.27
CA PRO A 473 -57.73 13.71 -3.28
C PRO A 473 -58.23 13.83 -4.78
N THR A 474 -57.36 14.11 -5.79
CA THR A 474 -57.54 13.71 -7.23
C THR A 474 -56.26 13.84 -8.10
N GLY A 475 -56.17 13.09 -9.22
CA GLY A 475 -55.29 13.31 -10.41
C GLY A 475 -56.11 13.17 -11.72
N PRO A 476 -55.56 12.86 -12.93
CA PRO A 476 -54.16 12.58 -13.32
C PRO A 476 -53.69 13.22 -14.68
N SER A 477 -52.48 12.84 -15.14
CA SER A 477 -51.99 12.73 -16.55
C SER A 477 -52.19 13.87 -17.59
N HIS A 478 -51.09 14.39 -18.18
CA HIS A 478 -50.64 14.03 -19.54
C HIS A 478 -49.31 14.71 -19.98
N ALA A 479 -48.70 14.15 -21.01
CA ALA A 479 -47.62 14.69 -21.87
C ALA A 479 -47.83 14.07 -23.29
N PRO A 480 -47.01 14.35 -24.32
CA PRO A 480 -45.97 15.38 -24.51
C PRO A 480 -46.24 16.25 -25.77
N GLU A 481 -45.32 17.12 -26.19
CA GLU A 481 -44.91 17.21 -27.60
C GLU A 481 -43.58 17.96 -27.80
N ALA A 482 -42.99 17.82 -28.99
CA ALA A 482 -41.79 18.52 -29.44
C ALA A 482 -41.94 18.89 -30.92
N THR A 483 -41.25 19.94 -31.39
CA THR A 483 -41.20 20.25 -32.82
C THR A 483 -39.92 21.00 -33.19
N GLU A 484 -39.27 20.58 -34.26
CA GLU A 484 -38.14 21.27 -34.88
C GLU A 484 -38.65 22.38 -35.82
N THR A 485 -37.89 23.47 -36.02
CA THR A 485 -37.57 24.00 -37.37
C THR A 485 -36.59 25.19 -37.34
N GLN A 486 -35.52 25.07 -38.14
CA GLN A 486 -34.90 26.18 -38.88
C GLN A 486 -35.46 26.14 -40.34
N PRO A 487 -35.01 26.92 -41.35
CA PRO A 487 -34.04 28.04 -41.39
C PRO A 487 -34.55 29.28 -42.18
N SER A 488 -33.71 30.32 -42.38
CA SER A 488 -33.27 30.84 -43.71
C SER A 488 -32.88 32.35 -43.76
N SER A 489 -31.88 32.67 -44.61
CA SER A 489 -31.62 33.95 -45.34
C SER A 489 -31.37 35.28 -44.58
N ALA A 490 -30.68 36.29 -45.13
CA ALA A 490 -29.66 36.41 -46.20
C ALA A 490 -29.09 37.87 -46.24
N ASP A 491 -27.97 38.10 -46.97
CA ASP A 491 -27.53 39.38 -47.60
C ASP A 491 -27.22 40.62 -46.70
N GLU A 492 -26.52 41.70 -47.10
CA GLU A 492 -25.37 41.95 -48.02
C GLU A 492 -24.80 43.38 -47.77
N LYS A 493 -23.46 43.59 -47.93
CA LYS A 493 -22.78 44.90 -48.30
C LYS A 493 -22.98 46.09 -47.29
N LYS A 494 -22.40 47.30 -47.37
CA LYS A 494 -21.15 47.99 -47.85
C LYS A 494 -21.06 49.29 -46.96
N ASP A 495 -20.05 50.17 -46.83
CA ASP A 495 -18.78 50.47 -47.52
C ASP A 495 -17.77 51.15 -46.53
N GLU A 496 -16.42 51.11 -46.63
CA GLU A 496 -15.41 51.45 -47.67
C GLU A 496 -14.91 52.92 -47.64
N THR A 497 -13.61 53.11 -47.40
CA THR A 497 -12.76 54.26 -47.82
C THR A 497 -11.31 53.77 -47.97
N ASN A 498 -10.49 54.43 -48.81
CA ASN A 498 -9.36 53.78 -49.49
C ASN A 498 -8.15 54.72 -49.76
N ALA A 499 -6.91 54.24 -49.61
CA ALA A 499 -5.63 54.86 -50.06
C ALA A 499 -4.43 53.89 -49.81
N GLY A 500 -3.30 53.89 -50.54
CA GLY A 500 -2.91 54.62 -51.76
C GLY A 500 -1.38 54.59 -52.00
N ASP A 501 -0.92 54.12 -53.18
CA ASP A 501 0.47 53.74 -53.53
C ASP A 501 1.60 54.81 -53.52
N LYS A 502 2.85 54.33 -53.28
CA LYS A 502 4.13 54.58 -54.04
C LYS A 502 5.33 53.87 -53.34
N ARG A 503 6.09 52.96 -53.97
CA ARG A 503 7.14 53.08 -55.03
C ARG A 503 8.48 53.72 -54.60
N GLU A 504 9.60 52.96 -54.66
CA GLU A 504 10.68 53.10 -55.69
C GLU A 504 11.88 52.12 -55.50
N LEU A 505 12.43 51.63 -56.63
CA LEU A 505 13.83 51.19 -56.98
C LEU A 505 14.63 50.25 -56.03
N GLU A 506 15.15 49.08 -56.43
CA GLU A 506 16.14 48.72 -57.49
C GLU A 506 17.59 49.21 -57.25
N ALA A 507 18.66 48.42 -57.48
CA ALA A 507 18.81 47.01 -57.91
C ALA A 507 19.85 46.28 -56.99
N THR A 508 20.63 45.23 -57.27
CA THR A 508 21.14 44.47 -58.46
C THR A 508 21.71 43.12 -57.92
N ALA A 509 22.19 42.06 -58.61
CA ALA A 509 22.54 41.77 -60.02
C ALA A 509 22.47 40.23 -60.34
N THR A 510 23.36 39.74 -61.21
CA THR A 510 23.48 38.38 -61.80
C THR A 510 24.68 37.59 -61.20
N SER A 511 24.98 36.29 -61.47
CA SER A 511 24.78 35.47 -62.69
C SER A 511 24.93 33.92 -62.54
N THR A 512 24.03 33.17 -63.19
CA THR A 512 24.21 31.93 -64.01
C THR A 512 25.28 30.85 -63.77
N GLY A 513 24.90 29.58 -64.00
CA GLY A 513 25.76 28.40 -64.28
C GLY A 513 25.62 27.31 -63.19
N SER A 514 24.99 26.13 -63.36
CA SER A 514 24.88 25.12 -64.43
C SER A 514 25.90 23.96 -64.35
N ASP A 515 25.39 22.78 -64.70
CA ASP A 515 26.10 21.54 -65.07
C ASP A 515 26.81 20.70 -63.99
N ASN A 516 26.35 19.44 -63.90
CA ASN A 516 26.93 18.33 -63.18
C ASN A 516 27.84 17.53 -64.15
N PRO A 517 29.01 17.05 -63.71
CA PRO A 517 29.29 15.64 -64.03
C PRO A 517 30.00 14.83 -62.93
N SER A 518 29.82 13.51 -63.06
CA SER A 518 30.21 12.44 -62.15
C SER A 518 31.66 11.93 -62.26
N VAL A 519 32.26 11.52 -61.13
CA VAL A 519 33.08 10.27 -60.94
C VAL A 519 34.48 10.25 -61.65
N PRO A 520 35.59 9.62 -61.12
CA PRO A 520 35.71 8.50 -60.17
C PRO A 520 36.83 8.58 -59.06
N GLU A 521 36.97 7.48 -58.29
CA GLU A 521 38.15 6.74 -57.72
C GLU A 521 39.62 7.27 -57.82
N PRO A 522 40.63 6.64 -57.14
CA PRO A 522 40.66 5.80 -55.92
C PRO A 522 41.80 6.21 -54.92
N ALA A 523 42.14 5.35 -53.95
CA ALA A 523 43.28 5.54 -53.03
C ALA A 523 44.67 5.22 -53.64
N THR A 524 45.76 5.87 -53.15
CA THR A 524 46.89 5.20 -52.43
C THR A 524 48.18 6.04 -52.20
N LYS A 525 48.74 5.92 -50.97
CA LYS A 525 50.18 5.75 -50.59
C LYS A 525 51.25 6.87 -50.74
N LYS A 526 52.31 6.69 -49.92
CA LYS A 526 53.69 7.25 -49.91
C LYS A 526 53.85 8.65 -49.30
N GLN A 527 55.00 9.01 -48.67
CA GLN A 527 56.27 8.32 -48.35
C GLN A 527 56.69 8.67 -46.89
N LYS A 528 57.35 7.80 -46.10
CA LYS A 528 58.82 7.47 -46.02
C LYS A 528 59.68 8.75 -45.87
N THR A 529 60.67 8.87 -44.98
CA THR A 529 61.73 7.95 -44.50
C THR A 529 62.13 8.26 -43.04
N ASP A 530 62.90 7.51 -42.23
CA ASP A 530 63.42 6.12 -42.06
C ASP A 530 64.24 6.16 -40.72
N GLU A 531 64.70 5.14 -39.97
CA GLU A 531 64.70 3.64 -39.94
C GLU A 531 64.83 3.24 -38.41
N LYS A 532 65.23 2.07 -37.84
CA LYS A 532 65.82 0.78 -38.25
C LYS A 532 65.61 -0.34 -37.17
N GLU A 533 65.92 -1.59 -37.55
CA GLU A 533 66.43 -2.83 -36.87
C GLU A 533 66.62 -2.93 -35.31
N GLU A 534 66.50 -4.12 -34.65
CA GLU A 534 66.33 -5.51 -35.14
C GLU A 534 65.68 -6.53 -34.13
N ALA A 535 65.05 -7.59 -34.69
CA ALA A 535 64.84 -9.00 -34.25
C ALA A 535 64.63 -9.48 -32.78
N ALA A 536 64.05 -10.67 -32.48
CA ALA A 536 63.01 -11.51 -33.11
C ALA A 536 62.69 -12.79 -32.28
N SER A 537 61.41 -13.20 -32.16
CA SER A 537 60.92 -14.59 -31.84
C SER A 537 61.29 -15.18 -30.45
N THR A 538 60.67 -16.24 -29.87
CA THR A 538 59.53 -17.14 -30.19
C THR A 538 58.98 -17.75 -28.87
N ASN A 539 57.74 -18.29 -28.85
CA ASN A 539 57.16 -19.40 -28.03
C ASN A 539 57.57 -19.61 -26.54
N GLY A 540 56.72 -20.06 -25.60
CA GLY A 540 55.31 -20.47 -25.65
C GLY A 540 55.00 -21.55 -24.58
N VAL A 541 53.77 -21.58 -24.05
CA VAL A 541 53.11 -22.66 -23.25
C VAL A 541 53.86 -23.25 -22.03
N GLU A 542 53.34 -23.02 -20.81
CA GLU A 542 52.85 -24.08 -19.88
C GLU A 542 52.37 -23.51 -18.53
N ALA A 543 51.61 -24.32 -17.79
CA ALA A 543 51.17 -24.15 -16.39
C ALA A 543 51.59 -25.44 -15.62
N PRO A 544 51.19 -25.76 -14.37
CA PRO A 544 50.41 -25.01 -13.37
C PRO A 544 51.11 -24.97 -11.96
N VAL A 545 50.39 -25.35 -10.88
CA VAL A 545 50.83 -25.71 -9.50
C VAL A 545 50.63 -24.64 -8.40
N GLU A 546 49.42 -24.63 -7.84
CA GLU A 546 49.14 -24.51 -6.38
C GLU A 546 49.85 -25.64 -5.59
N PRO A 547 50.11 -25.57 -4.24
CA PRO A 547 49.16 -25.06 -3.23
C PRO A 547 49.74 -24.48 -1.91
N ALA A 548 48.84 -24.13 -0.97
CA ALA A 548 48.96 -24.30 0.50
C ALA A 548 50.02 -23.49 1.29
N ALA A 549 49.93 -23.32 2.63
CA ALA A 549 48.75 -23.24 3.52
C ALA A 549 49.12 -22.62 4.89
N ALA A 550 48.15 -21.92 5.49
CA ALA A 550 47.79 -21.81 6.92
C ALA A 550 48.84 -21.81 8.06
N ASN A 551 48.58 -20.91 9.04
CA ASN A 551 49.07 -20.88 10.43
C ASN A 551 50.58 -20.59 10.66
N GLY A 552 51.01 -20.01 11.79
CA GLY A 552 50.25 -19.40 12.89
C GLY A 552 50.98 -19.44 14.25
N GLU A 553 50.70 -18.45 15.11
CA GLU A 553 51.04 -18.34 16.55
C GLU A 553 52.46 -17.94 17.05
N LYS A 554 52.45 -17.30 18.25
CA LYS A 554 53.47 -17.31 19.34
C LYS A 554 54.83 -16.57 19.10
N LYS A 555 55.47 -15.92 20.11
CA LYS A 555 55.04 -15.44 21.45
C LYS A 555 56.06 -14.44 22.05
N LYS A 556 55.56 -13.49 22.85
CA LYS A 556 56.17 -12.81 24.05
C LYS A 556 57.62 -12.24 24.04
N ALA A 557 57.67 -10.91 24.21
CA ALA A 557 58.33 -10.15 25.30
C ALA A 557 59.88 -9.96 25.34
N GLY A 558 60.31 -8.69 25.48
CA GLY A 558 61.67 -8.29 25.88
C GLY A 558 61.94 -6.77 25.77
N ARG A 559 62.19 -6.09 26.89
CA ARG A 559 62.62 -4.67 27.04
C ARG A 559 63.90 -4.71 27.89
N PRO A 560 65.00 -3.92 27.73
CA PRO A 560 64.92 -2.44 27.89
C PRO A 560 66.07 -1.50 27.37
N LYS A 561 65.87 -0.17 27.55
CA LYS A 561 66.88 0.93 27.72
C LYS A 561 67.82 1.30 26.52
N LYS A 562 68.45 2.49 26.41
CA LYS A 562 68.13 3.89 26.86
C LYS A 562 69.18 4.93 26.34
N SER A 563 68.75 5.99 25.61
CA SER A 563 69.46 7.29 25.35
C SER A 563 70.80 7.24 24.54
N ARG A 564 71.39 8.32 23.99
CA ARG A 564 71.22 9.80 24.10
C ARG A 564 71.82 10.55 22.86
N GLU A 565 71.72 11.90 22.83
CA GLU A 565 72.55 12.92 22.11
C GLU A 565 72.05 13.47 20.75
N THR A 566 72.19 14.76 20.35
CA THR A 566 72.41 16.08 21.06
C THR A 566 72.14 17.33 20.17
N VAL A 567 71.76 18.48 20.78
CA VAL A 567 72.10 19.89 20.37
C VAL A 567 71.39 20.44 19.09
N ARG A 568 71.01 21.74 18.89
CA ARG A 568 71.54 23.07 19.33
C ARG A 568 70.44 24.18 19.49
N LYS A 569 70.87 25.34 20.05
CA LYS A 569 70.27 26.68 20.32
C LYS A 569 69.25 27.25 19.28
N ALA A 570 68.42 28.29 19.55
CA ALA A 570 68.63 29.47 20.43
C ALA A 570 67.37 30.13 21.07
N ILE A 571 67.61 31.19 21.86
CA ILE A 571 66.72 32.13 22.60
C ILE A 571 67.30 33.57 22.38
N PRO A 572 66.76 34.72 22.85
CA PRO A 572 66.08 35.05 24.13
C PRO A 572 64.69 35.74 23.88
N THR A 573 64.03 36.62 24.65
CA THR A 573 64.11 37.36 25.96
C THR A 573 62.68 37.95 26.16
N ASP A 574 62.20 38.53 27.27
CA ASP A 574 62.20 38.31 28.73
C ASP A 574 61.15 39.32 29.31
N GLY A 575 60.70 39.34 30.57
CA GLY A 575 61.01 38.54 31.76
C GLY A 575 59.86 38.68 32.80
N VAL A 576 59.72 37.78 33.79
CA VAL A 576 60.42 37.74 35.10
C VAL A 576 59.78 38.61 36.21
N GLY A 577 59.18 37.94 37.20
CA GLY A 577 59.04 38.42 38.59
C GLY A 577 57.64 38.26 39.23
N SER A 578 57.47 38.10 40.56
CA SER A 578 58.25 37.36 41.58
C SER A 578 57.61 37.52 42.98
N ARG A 579 57.33 36.40 43.70
CA ARG A 579 57.11 36.33 45.19
C ARG A 579 55.82 37.03 45.73
N THR A 580 55.26 36.79 46.93
CA THR A 580 55.55 35.80 48.01
C THR A 580 54.29 35.41 48.84
N ARG A 581 54.07 34.10 49.02
CA ARG A 581 53.75 33.38 50.29
C ARG A 581 52.95 34.06 51.43
N SER A 582 51.79 33.49 51.77
CA SER A 582 51.47 33.10 53.16
C SER A 582 50.38 32.02 53.26
N ARG A 583 50.35 31.29 54.39
CA ARG A 583 49.63 30.01 54.59
C ARG A 583 48.40 30.15 55.49
N THR A 584 47.38 29.33 55.21
CA THR A 584 46.62 28.58 56.24
C THR A 584 46.43 27.13 55.74
N LYS A 585 46.38 26.14 56.66
CA LYS A 585 46.14 24.72 56.36
C LYS A 585 44.87 24.23 57.07
N VAL A 586 43.92 23.64 56.33
CA VAL A 586 43.04 22.56 56.80
C VAL A 586 42.85 21.55 55.63
N LEU A 587 42.39 20.33 55.93
CA LEU A 587 42.45 19.13 55.10
C LEU A 587 41.75 19.22 53.72
N THR A 588 42.57 19.13 52.69
CA THR A 588 42.49 18.17 51.57
C THR A 588 41.13 17.49 51.27
N PHE A 589 40.30 18.11 50.43
CA PHE A 589 39.36 17.36 49.59
C PHE A 589 40.13 16.69 48.44
N HIS A 590 40.19 15.35 48.44
CA HIS A 590 40.80 14.57 47.34
C HIS A 590 40.00 13.31 47.01
N LYS A 591 38.70 13.50 46.75
CA LYS A 591 37.82 12.42 46.26
C LYS A 591 36.61 12.91 45.44
N LEU A 592 36.75 14.02 44.71
CA LEU A 592 35.62 14.65 43.99
C LEU A 592 36.00 15.41 42.69
N SER A 593 37.11 15.04 42.03
CA SER A 593 37.56 15.70 40.78
C SER A 593 38.09 14.74 39.70
N HIS A 594 37.64 13.48 39.71
CA HIS A 594 37.92 12.48 38.67
C HIS A 594 36.69 11.65 38.24
N ILE A 595 35.49 12.03 38.71
CA ILE A 595 34.20 11.47 38.26
C ILE A 595 33.34 12.60 37.66
N PHE A 596 33.95 13.42 36.80
CA PHE A 596 33.28 14.51 36.08
C PHE A 596 33.77 14.72 34.63
N CYS A 597 34.81 13.98 34.19
CA CYS A 597 35.29 13.96 32.79
C CYS A 597 35.09 12.60 32.09
N LEU A 598 34.26 11.72 32.65
CA LEU A 598 33.96 10.38 32.09
C LEU A 598 32.47 10.03 32.11
N PHE A 599 31.60 11.04 32.24
CA PHE A 599 30.13 10.86 32.35
C PHE A 599 29.31 11.78 31.42
N ILE A 600 29.96 12.40 30.42
CA ILE A 600 29.32 13.27 29.41
C ILE A 600 29.38 12.63 28.00
N PHE A 601 29.99 11.46 27.85
CA PHE A 601 30.10 10.70 26.59
C PHE A 601 29.56 9.26 26.70
N SER A 602 28.37 9.10 27.27
CA SER A 602 27.45 8.00 26.96
C SER A 602 26.04 8.35 27.46
N VAL A 603 25.01 7.89 26.75
CA VAL A 603 23.59 8.10 27.09
C VAL A 603 23.17 9.57 27.27
N GLN A 604 23.23 10.35 26.18
CA GLN A 604 22.00 11.11 25.88
C GLN A 604 20.95 10.10 25.38
N PRO A 605 19.73 10.07 25.92
CA PRO A 605 18.63 9.45 25.19
C PRO A 605 18.45 10.24 23.88
N GLN A 606 18.19 9.56 22.76
CA GLN A 606 17.75 10.28 21.57
C GLN A 606 16.37 10.87 21.86
N LEU A 607 16.36 12.16 22.18
CA LEU A 607 15.19 13.01 22.04
C LEU A 607 14.77 12.97 20.58
N SER A 608 13.83 12.09 20.27
CA SER A 608 13.10 12.10 19.01
C SER A 608 12.47 13.49 18.87
N PHE A 609 13.08 14.34 18.05
CA PHE A 609 12.41 15.54 17.58
C PHE A 609 11.23 15.07 16.72
N ASN A 610 10.05 14.97 17.34
CA ASN A 610 8.79 15.08 16.62
C ASN A 610 8.83 16.44 15.92
N LYS A 611 9.24 16.47 14.64
CA LYS A 611 9.13 17.66 13.79
C LYS A 611 7.65 18.04 13.84
N MET A 612 7.35 19.22 14.39
CA MET A 612 5.97 19.61 14.70
C MET A 612 5.07 19.46 13.46
N PRO A 613 3.78 19.09 13.63
CA PRO A 613 2.88 18.86 12.51
C PRO A 613 2.78 20.11 11.66
N SER A 614 3.41 20.05 10.47
CA SER A 614 3.47 21.17 9.54
C SER A 614 2.33 21.06 8.54
N ASN A 615 1.77 22.22 8.19
CA ASN A 615 0.83 22.37 7.09
C ASN A 615 1.43 23.12 5.89
N LYS A 616 2.74 23.41 5.89
CA LYS A 616 3.38 24.22 4.85
C LYS A 616 3.96 23.36 3.73
N ILE A 617 3.49 23.58 2.50
CA ILE A 617 3.97 22.91 1.29
C ILE A 617 4.58 23.98 0.38
N TRP A 618 5.81 23.76 -0.07
CA TRP A 618 6.53 24.64 -0.97
C TRP A 618 6.79 23.91 -2.29
N LEU A 619 6.02 24.25 -3.33
CA LEU A 619 6.22 23.71 -4.67
C LEU A 619 7.42 24.43 -5.32
N ARG A 620 8.58 23.78 -5.31
CA ARG A 620 9.78 24.31 -5.99
C ARG A 620 9.61 24.32 -7.51
N ALA A 621 10.30 25.21 -8.20
CA ALA A 621 10.42 25.16 -9.65
C ALA A 621 11.24 23.93 -10.08
N GLU A 622 10.92 23.35 -11.24
CA GLU A 622 11.78 22.35 -11.88
C GLU A 622 12.96 23.04 -12.59
N THR A 623 14.15 22.49 -12.39
CA THR A 623 15.41 22.96 -13.00
C THR A 623 15.93 22.02 -14.08
N LYS A 624 15.29 20.86 -14.28
CA LYS A 624 15.66 19.91 -15.32
C LYS A 624 15.18 20.43 -16.68
N PRO A 625 16.06 20.56 -17.70
CA PRO A 625 15.66 21.03 -19.02
C PRO A 625 14.47 20.25 -19.60
N ALA A 626 13.55 20.96 -20.26
CA ALA A 626 12.30 20.43 -20.82
C ALA A 626 11.32 19.75 -19.83
N GLU A 627 11.54 19.81 -18.51
CA GLU A 627 10.58 19.30 -17.54
C GLU A 627 9.46 20.31 -17.26
N ALA A 628 8.47 20.34 -18.17
CA ALA A 628 7.32 21.25 -18.07
C ALA A 628 6.20 20.78 -17.13
N ARG A 629 6.29 19.56 -16.59
CA ARG A 629 5.33 19.01 -15.62
C ARG A 629 5.49 19.66 -14.24
N SER A 630 4.50 19.46 -13.37
CA SER A 630 4.62 19.79 -11.95
C SER A 630 4.04 18.69 -11.05
N ALA A 631 4.53 18.59 -9.82
CA ALA A 631 4.01 17.66 -8.82
C ALA A 631 2.68 18.14 -8.19
N LEU A 632 2.37 19.43 -8.33
CA LEU A 632 1.15 20.06 -7.85
C LEU A 632 0.59 20.99 -8.94
N THR A 633 -0.71 20.91 -9.18
CA THR A 633 -1.42 21.71 -10.18
C THR A 633 -2.26 22.79 -9.48
N PRO A 634 -2.80 23.80 -10.17
CA PRO A 634 -3.74 24.75 -9.55
C PRO A 634 -4.96 24.03 -8.93
N THR A 635 -5.43 22.96 -9.59
CA THR A 635 -6.53 22.10 -9.15
C THR A 635 -6.22 21.43 -7.80
N THR A 636 -5.08 20.75 -7.67
CA THR A 636 -4.71 20.03 -6.44
C THR A 636 -4.13 20.95 -5.36
N ALA A 637 -3.49 22.06 -5.75
CA ALA A 637 -3.10 23.13 -4.83
C ALA A 637 -4.32 23.71 -4.12
N LYS A 638 -5.41 24.00 -4.85
CA LYS A 638 -6.66 24.45 -4.25
C LYS A 638 -7.21 23.43 -3.25
N ALA A 639 -7.24 22.14 -3.60
CA ALA A 639 -7.73 21.10 -2.71
C ALA A 639 -6.92 20.99 -1.40
N LEU A 640 -5.61 21.30 -1.43
CA LEU A 640 -4.78 21.39 -0.22
C LEU A 640 -5.06 22.67 0.59
N ILE A 641 -5.23 23.82 -0.07
CA ILE A 641 -5.59 25.09 0.59
C ILE A 641 -6.96 24.96 1.28
N ASP A 642 -7.96 24.38 0.60
CA ASP A 642 -9.28 24.07 1.15
C ASP A 642 -9.19 23.12 2.36
N ALA A 643 -8.22 22.20 2.36
CA ALA A 643 -7.88 21.33 3.49
C ALA A 643 -6.98 22.00 4.55
N GLY A 644 -6.77 23.32 4.48
CA GLY A 644 -6.03 24.12 5.44
C GLY A 644 -4.50 23.94 5.41
N TYR A 645 -3.92 23.71 4.23
CA TYR A 645 -2.48 23.78 4.01
C TYR A 645 -2.06 25.19 3.56
N ASP A 646 -0.89 25.63 4.01
CA ASP A 646 -0.21 26.84 3.52
C ASP A 646 0.62 26.44 2.29
N VAL A 647 0.12 26.76 1.10
CA VAL A 647 0.74 26.38 -0.18
C VAL A 647 1.47 27.58 -0.77
N THR A 648 2.81 27.50 -0.73
CA THR A 648 3.70 28.41 -1.45
C THR A 648 4.17 27.75 -2.75
N VAL A 649 4.25 28.52 -3.82
CA VAL A 649 4.59 28.08 -5.18
C VAL A 649 5.68 28.98 -5.73
N GLU A 650 6.75 28.41 -6.25
CA GLU A 650 7.75 29.17 -6.99
C GLU A 650 7.27 29.53 -8.40
N ARG A 651 7.65 30.72 -8.88
CA ARG A 651 7.63 31.06 -10.30
C ARG A 651 8.42 30.03 -11.10
N SER A 652 7.98 29.72 -12.31
CA SER A 652 8.77 28.85 -13.20
C SER A 652 8.53 29.17 -14.66
N LYS A 653 9.62 29.46 -15.38
CA LYS A 653 9.61 29.78 -16.83
C LYS A 653 9.37 28.56 -17.74
N GLN A 654 9.37 27.35 -17.19
CA GLN A 654 9.23 26.10 -17.95
C GLN A 654 7.97 25.29 -17.61
N ARG A 655 7.29 25.59 -16.49
CA ARG A 655 6.08 24.90 -16.05
C ARG A 655 4.91 25.20 -17.01
N ILE A 656 4.14 24.18 -17.38
CA ILE A 656 2.97 24.30 -18.28
C ILE A 656 1.75 25.03 -17.66
N PHE A 657 1.77 25.24 -16.35
CA PHE A 657 0.80 26.05 -15.61
C PHE A 657 1.36 27.45 -15.42
N GLU A 658 0.60 28.43 -15.89
CA GLU A 658 0.92 29.85 -15.78
C GLU A 658 1.01 30.23 -14.30
N ASP A 659 2.00 31.04 -13.95
CA ASP A 659 2.19 31.57 -12.59
C ASP A 659 0.89 32.13 -12.00
N ASP A 660 0.13 32.82 -12.86
CA ASP A 660 -1.14 33.47 -12.58
C ASP A 660 -2.31 32.52 -12.30
N GLU A 661 -2.19 31.20 -12.52
CA GLU A 661 -3.21 30.22 -12.12
C GLU A 661 -3.19 30.00 -10.59
N PHE A 662 -2.04 30.13 -9.93
CA PHE A 662 -1.86 29.79 -8.51
C PHE A 662 -2.38 30.85 -7.51
N PRO A 663 -2.11 32.17 -7.67
CA PRO A 663 -2.70 33.20 -6.81
C PRO A 663 -4.23 33.24 -6.84
N LYS A 664 -4.84 32.90 -8.00
CA LYS A 664 -6.31 32.86 -8.17
C LYS A 664 -6.99 31.80 -7.29
N ILE A 665 -6.26 30.76 -6.88
CA ILE A 665 -6.73 29.72 -5.94
C ILE A 665 -6.19 29.90 -4.52
N GLY A 666 -5.54 31.03 -4.22
CA GLY A 666 -5.06 31.41 -2.89
C GLY A 666 -3.64 30.98 -2.55
N ALA A 667 -2.89 30.38 -3.48
CA ALA A 667 -1.50 30.00 -3.24
C ALA A 667 -0.58 31.22 -3.26
N LYS A 668 0.43 31.23 -2.38
CA LYS A 668 1.44 32.30 -2.33
C LYS A 668 2.48 32.07 -3.43
N LEU A 669 2.67 33.03 -4.32
CA LEU A 669 3.71 32.99 -5.35
C LEU A 669 5.02 33.64 -4.86
N VAL A 670 6.16 33.00 -5.11
CA VAL A 670 7.52 33.46 -4.73
C VAL A 670 8.53 33.18 -5.85
N GLU A 671 9.72 33.77 -5.80
CA GLU A 671 10.69 33.68 -6.90
C GLU A 671 11.33 32.29 -7.09
N GLU A 672 11.78 32.01 -8.31
CA GLU A 672 12.36 30.73 -8.77
C GLU A 672 13.60 30.33 -7.94
N GLY A 673 13.60 29.13 -7.33
CA GLY A 673 14.71 28.63 -6.51
C GLY A 673 14.82 29.23 -5.09
N SER A 674 13.87 30.05 -4.65
CA SER A 674 13.88 30.66 -3.31
C SER A 674 13.81 29.65 -2.15
N TRP A 675 13.35 28.41 -2.39
CA TRP A 675 13.24 27.35 -1.37
C TRP A 675 14.54 27.09 -0.58
N VAL A 676 15.70 27.29 -1.22
CA VAL A 676 17.02 27.03 -0.61
C VAL A 676 17.29 27.95 0.60
N LYS A 677 16.69 29.15 0.63
CA LYS A 677 16.96 30.19 1.64
C LYS A 677 15.72 30.67 2.37
N ASP A 678 14.60 30.81 1.65
CA ASP A 678 13.41 31.53 2.10
C ASP A 678 12.28 30.60 2.57
N ALA A 679 12.37 29.30 2.26
CA ALA A 679 11.39 28.31 2.76
C ALA A 679 11.58 28.05 4.26
N PRO A 680 10.50 28.17 5.07
CA PRO A 680 10.53 27.79 6.48
C PRO A 680 11.09 26.38 6.68
N LYS A 681 11.89 26.17 7.74
CA LYS A 681 12.55 24.88 8.01
C LYS A 681 11.58 23.73 8.30
N ASP A 682 10.31 24.02 8.55
CA ASP A 682 9.22 23.06 8.70
C ASP A 682 8.39 22.84 7.41
N ALA A 683 8.71 23.49 6.29
CA ALA A 683 8.02 23.28 5.02
C ALA A 683 8.46 21.98 4.33
N PHE A 684 7.49 21.32 3.68
CA PHE A 684 7.76 20.23 2.74
C PHE A 684 8.14 20.82 1.38
N ILE A 685 9.37 20.56 0.92
CA ILE A 685 9.82 20.95 -0.43
C ILE A 685 9.30 19.91 -1.42
N LEU A 686 8.18 20.23 -2.07
CA LEU A 686 7.55 19.38 -3.07
C LEU A 686 8.10 19.75 -4.46
N GLY A 687 8.55 18.76 -5.19
CA GLY A 687 8.97 18.88 -6.58
C GLY A 687 8.81 17.55 -7.30
N LEU A 688 9.04 17.53 -8.60
CA LEU A 688 8.92 16.33 -9.40
C LEU A 688 10.28 15.66 -9.58
N LYS A 689 11.27 16.34 -10.16
CA LYS A 689 12.54 15.70 -10.56
C LYS A 689 13.66 15.75 -9.53
N GLU A 690 14.81 15.22 -9.93
CA GLU A 690 16.06 15.34 -9.20
C GLU A 690 16.45 16.81 -8.96
N LEU A 691 17.18 17.07 -7.88
CA LEU A 691 17.79 18.38 -7.62
C LEU A 691 19.06 18.55 -8.47
N PRO A 692 19.51 19.77 -8.77
CA PRO A 692 20.84 20.02 -9.34
C PRO A 692 21.95 19.38 -8.50
N GLU A 693 23.06 18.97 -9.13
CA GLU A 693 24.20 18.29 -8.48
C GLU A 693 25.07 19.19 -7.58
N ASP A 694 24.47 20.19 -6.93
CA ASP A 694 25.15 21.04 -5.94
C ASP A 694 25.51 20.25 -4.67
N ASP A 695 26.64 20.57 -4.04
CA ASP A 695 27.11 19.89 -2.82
C ASP A 695 26.56 20.50 -1.50
N PHE A 696 25.48 21.30 -1.54
CA PHE A 696 24.94 21.90 -0.31
C PHE A 696 24.09 20.91 0.50
N PRO A 697 24.18 20.91 1.85
CA PRO A 697 23.33 20.10 2.73
C PRO A 697 21.84 20.45 2.61
N LEU A 698 20.98 19.45 2.68
CA LEU A 698 19.53 19.61 2.55
C LEU A 698 18.86 19.45 3.92
N GLU A 699 18.28 20.54 4.43
CA GLU A 699 17.72 20.61 5.79
C GLU A 699 16.22 20.25 5.85
N HIS A 700 15.47 20.54 4.78
CA HIS A 700 14.01 20.34 4.73
C HIS A 700 13.62 18.88 4.46
N VAL A 701 12.35 18.56 4.71
CA VAL A 701 11.73 17.33 4.19
C VAL A 701 11.40 17.55 2.72
N HIS A 702 11.97 16.74 1.83
CA HIS A 702 11.80 16.80 0.38
C HIS A 702 10.88 15.69 -0.10
N ILE A 703 10.00 16.01 -1.04
CA ILE A 703 9.11 15.07 -1.73
C ILE A 703 9.38 15.23 -3.23
N SER A 704 10.14 14.32 -3.83
CA SER A 704 10.47 14.32 -5.26
C SER A 704 10.93 12.94 -5.73
N PHE A 705 11.10 12.74 -7.05
CA PHE A 705 11.89 11.63 -7.56
C PHE A 705 13.38 12.01 -7.48
N ALA A 706 14.12 11.49 -6.50
CA ALA A 706 15.55 11.79 -6.36
C ALA A 706 16.44 10.82 -7.15
N HIS A 707 15.89 9.68 -7.58
CA HIS A 707 16.57 8.68 -8.40
C HIS A 707 17.94 8.25 -7.85
N CYS A 708 18.06 8.06 -6.53
CA CYS A 708 19.31 7.69 -5.84
C CYS A 708 19.25 6.36 -5.05
N TYR A 709 18.17 5.59 -5.15
CA TYR A 709 17.97 4.34 -4.38
C TYR A 709 18.31 3.04 -5.14
N LYS A 710 18.63 3.13 -6.44
CA LYS A 710 18.92 1.98 -7.33
C LYS A 710 20.39 1.96 -7.78
N GLN A 711 21.28 2.56 -6.99
CA GLN A 711 22.73 2.67 -7.23
C GLN A 711 23.10 3.34 -8.57
N GLN A 712 22.30 4.32 -9.01
CA GLN A 712 22.59 5.16 -10.17
C GLN A 712 23.95 5.87 -10.06
N GLY A 713 24.54 6.27 -11.19
CA GLY A 713 25.81 7.03 -11.19
C GLY A 713 25.73 8.26 -10.28
N GLY A 714 26.64 8.37 -9.31
CA GLY A 714 26.68 9.49 -8.35
C GLY A 714 25.70 9.41 -7.16
N TRP A 715 24.91 8.34 -7.01
CA TRP A 715 23.84 8.24 -5.99
C TRP A 715 24.28 8.57 -4.56
N GLU A 716 25.51 8.21 -4.16
CA GLU A 716 26.06 8.47 -2.82
C GLU A 716 26.18 9.97 -2.53
N LYS A 717 26.61 10.76 -3.53
CA LYS A 717 26.74 12.22 -3.41
C LYS A 717 25.37 12.86 -3.23
N VAL A 718 24.41 12.46 -4.07
CA VAL A 718 23.02 12.95 -4.02
C VAL A 718 22.40 12.64 -2.65
N LEU A 719 22.44 11.37 -2.23
CA LEU A 719 21.80 10.93 -0.99
C LEU A 719 22.47 11.49 0.27
N SER A 720 23.79 11.71 0.28
CA SER A 720 24.51 12.27 1.44
C SER A 720 24.17 13.73 1.76
N ARG A 721 23.47 14.47 0.88
CA ARG A 721 23.05 15.86 1.14
C ARG A 721 22.04 15.97 2.29
N TRP A 722 21.05 15.07 2.37
CA TRP A 722 20.03 15.11 3.43
C TRP A 722 20.55 14.80 4.85
N PRO A 723 21.33 13.73 5.11
CA PRO A 723 21.85 13.48 6.46
C PRO A 723 22.80 14.59 6.94
N ARG A 724 23.66 15.13 6.07
CA ARG A 724 24.52 16.31 6.37
C ARG A 724 23.72 17.56 6.79
N GLY A 725 22.45 17.67 6.39
CA GLY A 725 21.56 18.79 6.73
C GLY A 725 20.50 18.50 7.80
N GLY A 726 20.34 17.25 8.25
CA GLY A 726 19.20 16.85 9.10
C GLY A 726 17.85 16.81 8.37
N GLY A 727 17.87 16.86 7.04
CA GLY A 727 16.70 16.75 6.18
C GLY A 727 16.22 15.31 6.01
N THR A 728 15.26 15.13 5.10
CA THR A 728 14.63 13.84 4.85
C THR A 728 14.15 13.79 3.40
N LEU A 729 14.29 12.65 2.73
CA LEU A 729 13.73 12.42 1.41
C LEU A 729 12.54 11.45 1.52
N LEU A 730 11.40 11.81 0.94
CA LEU A 730 10.21 10.98 0.79
C LEU A 730 9.99 10.73 -0.71
N ASP A 731 10.73 9.76 -1.26
CA ASP A 731 10.88 9.62 -2.71
C ASP A 731 9.59 9.13 -3.41
N LEU A 732 9.13 9.91 -4.38
CA LEU A 732 7.90 9.67 -5.17
C LEU A 732 7.94 8.37 -5.99
N GLU A 733 9.12 7.79 -6.24
CA GLU A 733 9.28 6.50 -6.89
C GLU A 733 8.82 5.33 -6.00
N PHE A 734 8.79 5.48 -4.67
CA PHE A 734 8.58 4.38 -3.73
C PHE A 734 7.31 4.48 -2.85
N LEU A 735 6.51 5.54 -2.99
CA LEU A 735 5.21 5.66 -2.31
C LEU A 735 4.21 4.60 -2.81
N THR A 736 3.71 3.74 -1.92
CA THR A 736 2.82 2.62 -2.26
C THR A 736 1.55 2.53 -1.42
N ASP A 737 0.47 2.08 -2.05
CA ASP A 737 -0.79 1.73 -1.39
C ASP A 737 -0.66 0.44 -0.54
N ASP A 738 -1.75 0.05 0.11
CA ASP A 738 -1.76 -1.10 1.03
C ASP A 738 -1.60 -2.46 0.31
N ALA A 739 -1.73 -2.48 -1.01
CA ALA A 739 -1.44 -3.63 -1.88
C ALA A 739 -0.04 -3.56 -2.51
N GLY A 740 0.81 -2.61 -2.10
CA GLY A 740 2.18 -2.43 -2.61
C GLY A 740 2.24 -1.77 -3.99
N ARG A 741 1.15 -1.19 -4.50
CA ARG A 741 1.09 -0.56 -5.82
C ARG A 741 1.47 0.92 -5.70
N ARG A 742 2.30 1.42 -6.61
CA ARG A 742 2.72 2.84 -6.60
C ARG A 742 1.53 3.78 -6.72
N VAL A 743 1.36 4.69 -5.74
CA VAL A 743 0.19 5.59 -5.62
C VAL A 743 0.05 6.47 -6.86
N ALA A 744 1.06 7.28 -7.15
CA ALA A 744 1.13 8.17 -8.31
C ALA A 744 2.25 7.72 -9.27
N ALA A 745 1.94 7.67 -10.57
CA ALA A 745 2.91 7.38 -11.64
C ALA A 745 2.33 7.78 -13.00
N PHE A 746 3.16 8.36 -13.87
CA PHE A 746 2.81 8.86 -15.21
C PHE A 746 2.49 7.78 -16.27
N GLY A 747 2.14 6.56 -15.86
CA GLY A 747 2.05 5.40 -16.75
C GLY A 747 1.10 5.63 -17.93
N TYR A 748 -0.09 6.17 -17.66
CA TYR A 748 -1.11 6.42 -18.69
C TYR A 748 -0.62 7.40 -19.77
N SER A 749 -0.14 8.58 -19.36
CA SER A 749 0.45 9.57 -20.27
C SER A 749 1.62 9.03 -21.09
N ALA A 750 2.46 8.16 -20.50
CA ALA A 750 3.60 7.58 -21.21
C ALA A 750 3.13 6.73 -22.40
N GLY A 751 2.12 5.89 -22.20
CA GLY A 751 1.53 5.09 -23.27
C GLY A 751 0.77 5.92 -24.29
N TYR A 752 0.04 6.94 -23.83
CA TYR A 752 -0.71 7.87 -24.67
C TYR A 752 0.24 8.63 -25.63
N ALA A 753 1.27 9.27 -25.09
CA ALA A 753 2.30 9.98 -25.86
C ALA A 753 3.16 9.02 -26.72
N GLY A 754 3.52 7.84 -26.21
CA GLY A 754 4.28 6.84 -26.96
C GLY A 754 3.53 6.37 -28.21
N SER A 755 2.25 6.03 -28.06
CA SER A 755 1.40 5.68 -29.19
C SER A 755 1.15 6.85 -30.15
N ALA A 756 1.21 8.11 -29.67
CA ALA A 756 1.05 9.29 -30.52
C ALA A 756 2.24 9.41 -31.49
N LEU A 757 3.46 9.40 -30.95
CA LEU A 757 4.68 9.40 -31.76
C LEU A 757 4.75 8.17 -32.67
N ALA A 758 4.26 7.02 -32.22
CA ALA A 758 4.24 5.81 -33.03
C ALA A 758 3.33 5.92 -34.27
N VAL A 759 2.14 6.52 -34.12
CA VAL A 759 1.22 6.78 -35.23
C VAL A 759 1.74 7.87 -36.16
N LYS A 760 2.34 8.95 -35.64
CA LYS A 760 2.98 9.99 -36.47
C LYS A 760 4.15 9.42 -37.27
N ASN A 761 5.01 8.60 -36.66
CA ASN A 761 6.12 7.90 -37.33
C ASN A 761 5.65 6.96 -38.45
N TRP A 762 4.61 6.17 -38.21
CA TRP A 762 4.04 5.27 -39.23
C TRP A 762 3.53 6.05 -40.45
N ALA A 763 2.81 7.14 -40.22
CA ALA A 763 2.36 8.02 -41.31
C ALA A 763 3.51 8.73 -42.02
N TRP A 764 4.54 9.14 -41.27
CA TRP A 764 5.73 9.80 -41.81
C TRP A 764 6.49 8.90 -42.78
N GLN A 765 6.80 7.65 -42.38
CA GLN A 765 7.49 6.67 -43.25
C GLN A 765 6.72 6.37 -44.55
N LEU A 766 5.39 6.41 -44.51
CA LEU A 766 4.53 6.20 -45.69
C LEU A 766 4.44 7.42 -46.61
N THR A 767 4.71 8.62 -46.10
CA THR A 767 4.65 9.88 -46.85
C THR A 767 6.03 10.37 -47.31
N HIS A 768 7.10 9.92 -46.65
CA HIS A 768 8.50 10.27 -46.95
C HIS A 768 9.31 8.99 -47.23
N PRO A 769 9.03 8.27 -48.34
CA PRO A 769 9.60 6.95 -48.62
C PRO A 769 11.11 6.95 -48.91
N GLU A 770 11.73 8.13 -49.07
CA GLU A 770 13.18 8.30 -49.21
C GLU A 770 13.95 8.08 -47.90
N GLY A 771 13.24 7.93 -46.77
CA GLY A 771 13.82 7.48 -45.49
C GLY A 771 14.17 8.60 -44.51
N GLU A 772 13.57 9.78 -44.66
CA GLU A 772 13.71 10.87 -43.68
C GLU A 772 13.24 10.43 -42.29
N PRO A 773 13.98 10.73 -41.21
CA PRO A 773 13.54 10.46 -39.85
C PRO A 773 12.33 11.35 -39.49
N LEU A 774 11.49 10.90 -38.54
CA LEU A 774 10.41 11.74 -38.02
C LEU A 774 11.03 13.03 -37.42
N PRO A 775 10.53 14.23 -37.78
CA PRO A 775 11.01 15.49 -37.22
C PRO A 775 10.89 15.58 -35.70
N GLY A 776 11.59 16.54 -35.11
CA GLY A 776 11.49 16.83 -33.68
C GLY A 776 10.09 17.32 -33.29
N GLU A 777 9.62 16.88 -32.12
CA GLU A 777 8.33 17.25 -31.54
C GLU A 777 8.53 18.17 -30.33
N VAL A 778 7.50 18.94 -29.98
CA VAL A 778 7.48 19.81 -28.79
C VAL A 778 6.32 19.43 -27.87
N PRO A 779 6.39 19.74 -26.56
CA PRO A 779 5.26 19.53 -25.65
C PRO A 779 3.99 20.24 -26.12
N TYR A 780 2.88 19.53 -26.14
CA TYR A 780 1.56 20.04 -26.54
C TYR A 780 0.90 20.73 -25.35
N ALA A 781 0.23 21.86 -25.59
CA ALA A 781 -0.41 22.65 -24.54
C ALA A 781 -1.64 21.96 -23.90
N ASN A 782 -2.27 21.03 -24.63
CA ASN A 782 -3.38 20.19 -24.17
C ASN A 782 -3.55 18.94 -25.06
N GLN A 783 -4.41 18.02 -24.64
CA GLN A 783 -4.68 16.74 -25.30
C GLN A 783 -5.34 16.89 -26.67
N ASP A 784 -6.24 17.87 -26.86
CA ASP A 784 -6.96 18.05 -28.12
C ASP A 784 -6.02 18.43 -29.27
N LEU A 785 -5.03 19.30 -29.01
CA LEU A 785 -3.99 19.64 -29.99
C LEU A 785 -3.12 18.44 -30.38
N LEU A 786 -2.81 17.55 -29.43
CA LEU A 786 -2.10 16.30 -29.72
C LEU A 786 -2.98 15.36 -30.57
N ILE A 787 -4.23 15.16 -30.18
CA ILE A 787 -5.19 14.34 -30.94
C ILE A 787 -5.34 14.87 -32.37
N GLN A 788 -5.45 16.18 -32.56
CA GLN A 788 -5.57 16.79 -33.88
C GLN A 788 -4.31 16.55 -34.73
N SER A 789 -3.12 16.84 -34.22
CA SER A 789 -1.86 16.64 -34.98
C SER A 789 -1.62 15.16 -35.35
N VAL A 790 -2.00 14.24 -34.46
CA VAL A 790 -1.92 12.79 -34.75
C VAL A 790 -3.00 12.37 -35.76
N LYS A 791 -4.21 12.94 -35.74
CA LYS A 791 -5.25 12.71 -36.77
C LYS A 791 -4.82 13.18 -38.15
N GLU A 792 -4.29 14.39 -38.25
CA GLU A 792 -3.77 14.95 -39.51
C GLU A 792 -2.67 14.06 -40.10
N SER A 793 -1.76 13.56 -39.25
CA SER A 793 -0.74 12.58 -39.63
C SER A 793 -1.37 11.25 -40.07
N LEU A 794 -2.27 10.69 -39.27
CA LEU A 794 -2.92 9.40 -39.51
C LEU A 794 -3.71 9.38 -40.83
N GLU A 795 -4.44 10.44 -41.17
CA GLU A 795 -5.17 10.53 -42.44
C GLU A 795 -4.22 10.64 -43.65
N ALA A 796 -3.06 11.29 -43.51
CA ALA A 796 -2.02 11.28 -44.55
C ALA A 796 -1.44 9.86 -44.75
N GLY A 797 -1.15 9.14 -43.67
CA GLY A 797 -0.70 7.74 -43.72
C GLY A 797 -1.76 6.77 -44.26
N LYS A 798 -3.04 6.97 -43.91
CA LYS A 798 -4.19 6.23 -44.48
C LYS A 798 -4.32 6.49 -45.99
N LYS A 799 -4.16 7.74 -46.44
CA LYS A 799 -4.19 8.11 -47.85
C LYS A 799 -3.04 7.49 -48.65
N ALA A 800 -1.85 7.38 -48.06
CA ALA A 800 -0.68 6.78 -48.70
C ALA A 800 -0.74 5.24 -48.75
N SER A 801 -1.23 4.58 -47.70
CA SER A 801 -1.29 3.11 -47.61
C SER A 801 -2.61 2.47 -48.01
N GLY A 802 -3.68 3.27 -48.19
CA GLY A 802 -5.04 2.82 -48.48
C GLY A 802 -5.79 2.19 -47.30
N ARG A 803 -5.28 2.28 -46.06
CA ARG A 803 -5.82 1.58 -44.88
C ARG A 803 -5.41 2.21 -43.55
N SER A 804 -6.06 1.79 -42.46
CA SER A 804 -5.61 2.07 -41.09
C SER A 804 -4.35 1.26 -40.73
N PRO A 805 -3.47 1.74 -39.83
CA PRO A 805 -2.47 0.90 -39.17
C PRO A 805 -3.15 -0.08 -38.21
N LYS A 806 -2.55 -1.26 -38.05
CA LYS A 806 -2.77 -2.15 -36.91
C LYS A 806 -1.76 -1.86 -35.81
N VAL A 807 -2.26 -1.62 -34.61
CA VAL A 807 -1.48 -1.29 -33.42
C VAL A 807 -1.54 -2.46 -32.45
N LEU A 808 -0.41 -3.08 -32.14
CA LEU A 808 -0.32 -4.11 -31.11
C LEU A 808 0.27 -3.51 -29.84
N VAL A 809 -0.43 -3.67 -28.71
CA VAL A 809 -0.03 -3.15 -27.40
C VAL A 809 0.19 -4.31 -26.43
N ILE A 810 1.42 -4.51 -25.95
CA ILE A 810 1.74 -5.49 -24.90
C ILE A 810 1.73 -4.80 -23.53
N GLY A 811 0.99 -5.37 -22.57
CA GLY A 811 0.70 -4.75 -21.28
C GLY A 811 -0.59 -3.91 -21.29
N ALA A 812 -1.53 -4.25 -22.19
CA ALA A 812 -2.76 -3.51 -22.47
C ALA A 812 -3.65 -3.28 -21.23
N LEU A 813 -3.60 -4.15 -20.21
CA LEU A 813 -4.40 -4.01 -18.99
C LEU A 813 -3.76 -3.04 -17.97
N GLY A 814 -2.48 -2.73 -18.11
CA GLY A 814 -1.73 -1.80 -17.26
C GLY A 814 -2.13 -0.33 -17.48
N ARG A 815 -1.67 0.56 -16.58
CA ARG A 815 -1.88 2.02 -16.72
C ARG A 815 -1.38 2.53 -18.09
N CYS A 816 -0.22 2.05 -18.51
CA CYS A 816 0.44 2.46 -19.75
C CYS A 816 -0.25 1.91 -21.01
N GLY A 817 -0.53 0.60 -21.05
CA GLY A 817 -1.26 0.00 -22.17
C GLY A 817 -2.63 0.64 -22.41
N LYS A 818 -3.37 0.98 -21.34
CA LYS A 818 -4.63 1.74 -21.43
C LYS A 818 -4.46 3.11 -22.08
N GLY A 819 -3.37 3.83 -21.81
CA GLY A 819 -3.08 5.11 -22.47
C GLY A 819 -2.82 4.95 -23.96
N ALA A 820 -2.01 3.97 -24.35
CA ALA A 820 -1.72 3.66 -25.75
C ALA A 820 -2.99 3.25 -26.53
N VAL A 821 -3.78 2.35 -25.95
CA VAL A 821 -5.07 1.90 -26.51
C VAL A 821 -6.07 3.05 -26.61
N GLN A 822 -6.13 3.94 -25.61
CA GLN A 822 -7.08 5.05 -25.63
C GLN A 822 -6.72 6.07 -26.70
N LEU A 823 -5.46 6.49 -26.83
CA LEU A 823 -5.07 7.39 -27.93
C LEU A 823 -5.40 6.77 -29.30
N ALA A 824 -5.08 5.49 -29.52
CA ALA A 824 -5.39 4.82 -30.78
C ALA A 824 -6.89 4.92 -31.14
N LYS A 825 -7.79 4.82 -30.14
CA LYS A 825 -9.23 5.05 -30.31
C LYS A 825 -9.55 6.53 -30.55
N ASP A 826 -8.99 7.45 -29.76
CA ASP A 826 -9.25 8.89 -29.83
C ASP A 826 -8.86 9.49 -31.19
N VAL A 827 -7.81 8.96 -31.82
CA VAL A 827 -7.36 9.36 -33.17
C VAL A 827 -8.14 8.68 -34.31
N GLY A 828 -9.01 7.70 -34.00
CA GLY A 828 -9.86 7.04 -35.00
C GLY A 828 -9.18 5.88 -35.72
N ILE A 829 -8.42 5.05 -35.00
CA ILE A 829 -8.06 3.69 -35.44
C ILE A 829 -9.21 2.74 -35.02
N PRO A 830 -9.72 1.88 -35.92
CA PRO A 830 -10.79 0.94 -35.58
C PRO A 830 -10.38 -0.02 -34.45
N GLU A 831 -11.29 -0.34 -33.53
CA GLU A 831 -10.99 -1.27 -32.43
C GLU A 831 -10.63 -2.70 -32.92
N SER A 832 -11.06 -3.08 -34.12
CA SER A 832 -10.64 -4.32 -34.80
C SER A 832 -9.16 -4.34 -35.22
N ASP A 833 -8.51 -3.18 -35.28
CA ASP A 833 -7.10 -3.02 -35.65
C ASP A 833 -6.21 -2.73 -34.41
N ILE A 834 -6.79 -2.68 -33.20
CA ILE A 834 -6.05 -2.48 -31.94
C ILE A 834 -5.92 -3.83 -31.21
N ILE A 835 -4.79 -4.49 -31.41
CA ILE A 835 -4.46 -5.79 -30.83
C ILE A 835 -3.98 -5.59 -29.39
N GLN A 836 -4.82 -5.93 -28.42
CA GLN A 836 -4.55 -5.75 -26.99
C GLN A 836 -4.04 -7.06 -26.39
N TRP A 837 -2.76 -7.08 -25.97
CA TRP A 837 -2.09 -8.24 -25.37
C TRP A 837 -1.63 -7.94 -23.95
N ASP A 838 -1.61 -8.97 -23.10
CA ASP A 838 -1.12 -8.91 -21.74
C ASP A 838 -0.50 -10.28 -21.34
N MET A 839 -0.55 -10.64 -20.06
CA MET A 839 0.04 -11.89 -19.55
C MET A 839 -0.49 -13.17 -20.23
N GLU A 840 -1.76 -13.19 -20.67
CA GLU A 840 -2.37 -14.38 -21.30
C GLU A 840 -1.79 -14.70 -22.68
N GLU A 841 -1.38 -13.70 -23.46
CA GLU A 841 -0.79 -13.89 -24.78
C GLU A 841 0.74 -14.04 -24.69
N THR A 842 1.37 -13.32 -23.77
CA THR A 842 2.84 -13.32 -23.60
C THR A 842 3.39 -14.54 -22.86
N LYS A 843 2.60 -15.23 -22.02
CA LYS A 843 3.05 -16.41 -21.25
C LYS A 843 3.57 -17.59 -22.09
N LYS A 844 3.28 -17.63 -23.39
CA LYS A 844 3.80 -18.65 -24.32
C LYS A 844 5.31 -18.53 -24.59
N GLY A 845 5.91 -17.39 -24.25
CA GLY A 845 7.31 -17.07 -24.53
C GLY A 845 7.53 -16.53 -25.95
N GLY A 846 8.44 -15.57 -26.10
CA GLY A 846 8.82 -15.03 -27.40
C GLY A 846 9.81 -15.91 -28.17
N PRO A 847 10.15 -15.57 -29.43
CA PRO A 847 9.68 -14.38 -30.16
C PRO A 847 8.26 -14.56 -30.75
N PHE A 848 7.54 -13.45 -30.84
CA PHE A 848 6.15 -13.39 -31.25
C PHE A 848 6.01 -12.92 -32.70
N ARG A 849 5.59 -13.81 -33.60
CA ARG A 849 5.40 -13.46 -35.03
C ARG A 849 4.26 -12.47 -35.24
N GLU A 850 3.26 -12.48 -34.36
CA GLU A 850 2.10 -11.59 -34.43
C GLU A 850 2.51 -10.10 -34.33
N ILE A 851 3.58 -9.78 -33.60
CA ILE A 851 4.16 -8.43 -33.55
C ILE A 851 4.72 -7.99 -34.90
N ILE A 852 5.16 -8.94 -35.74
CA ILE A 852 5.98 -8.71 -36.92
C ILE A 852 5.12 -8.77 -38.20
N GLU A 853 4.15 -9.68 -38.23
CA GLU A 853 3.34 -10.02 -39.42
C GLU A 853 1.89 -9.48 -39.33
N ASP A 854 1.31 -9.38 -38.12
CA ASP A 854 -0.07 -8.87 -37.92
C ASP A 854 -0.15 -7.37 -37.58
N ALA A 855 0.87 -6.80 -36.96
CA ALA A 855 0.94 -5.38 -36.60
C ALA A 855 1.74 -4.54 -37.63
N ASP A 856 1.42 -3.25 -37.73
CA ASP A 856 2.29 -2.25 -38.40
C ASP A 856 3.07 -1.42 -37.37
N ILE A 857 2.44 -1.20 -36.21
CA ILE A 857 2.96 -0.49 -35.04
C ILE A 857 2.93 -1.44 -33.83
N PHE A 858 4.05 -1.54 -33.11
CA PHE A 858 4.13 -2.23 -31.82
C PHE A 858 4.39 -1.21 -30.70
N VAL A 859 3.61 -1.25 -29.62
CA VAL A 859 3.82 -0.47 -28.40
C VAL A 859 4.05 -1.42 -27.22
N ASN A 860 5.23 -1.36 -26.61
CA ASN A 860 5.53 -2.11 -25.40
C ASN A 860 5.25 -1.27 -24.14
N CYS A 861 4.44 -1.81 -23.24
CA CYS A 861 4.07 -1.21 -21.97
C CYS A 861 4.47 -2.08 -20.76
N ILE A 862 5.32 -3.09 -20.95
CA ILE A 862 5.86 -3.95 -19.87
C ILE A 862 7.38 -3.81 -19.78
N TYR A 863 7.87 -3.42 -18.59
CA TYR A 863 9.28 -3.51 -18.23
C TYR A 863 9.62 -4.92 -17.74
N LEU A 864 10.61 -5.58 -18.35
CA LEU A 864 11.11 -6.89 -17.96
C LEU A 864 12.64 -6.86 -17.96
N SER A 865 13.25 -7.32 -16.86
CA SER A 865 14.72 -7.37 -16.67
C SER A 865 15.20 -8.74 -16.16
N SER A 866 14.41 -9.78 -16.33
CA SER A 866 14.79 -11.17 -16.08
C SER A 866 15.16 -11.85 -17.41
N PRO A 867 16.11 -12.80 -17.44
CA PRO A 867 16.50 -13.47 -18.67
C PRO A 867 15.34 -14.35 -19.19
N ILE A 868 14.65 -13.86 -20.22
CA ILE A 868 13.56 -14.55 -20.92
C ILE A 868 13.84 -14.56 -22.43
N PRO A 869 13.17 -15.44 -23.22
CA PRO A 869 13.15 -15.29 -24.67
C PRO A 869 12.60 -13.92 -25.08
N PRO A 870 13.30 -13.14 -25.93
CA PRO A 870 12.87 -11.81 -26.30
C PRO A 870 11.60 -11.83 -27.15
N PHE A 871 10.82 -10.75 -27.11
CA PHE A 871 9.58 -10.60 -27.85
C PHE A 871 9.80 -10.61 -29.38
N LEU A 872 10.95 -10.10 -29.83
CA LEU A 872 11.40 -10.11 -31.23
C LEU A 872 12.93 -10.06 -31.28
N ASN A 873 13.53 -10.38 -32.42
CA ASN A 873 14.98 -10.33 -32.64
C ASN A 873 15.31 -10.10 -34.13
N GLY A 874 16.59 -9.88 -34.47
CA GLY A 874 16.99 -9.60 -35.86
C GLY A 874 16.65 -10.71 -36.87
N GLU A 875 16.64 -11.97 -36.45
CA GLU A 875 16.22 -13.11 -37.27
C GLU A 875 14.73 -13.03 -37.62
N THR A 876 13.87 -12.86 -36.61
CA THR A 876 12.41 -12.77 -36.82
C THR A 876 11.99 -11.49 -37.54
N LEU A 877 12.69 -10.37 -37.32
CA LEU A 877 12.50 -9.14 -38.11
C LEU A 877 12.92 -9.29 -39.58
N SER A 878 13.67 -10.34 -39.92
CA SER A 878 14.02 -10.67 -41.31
C SER A 878 12.95 -11.49 -42.04
N SER A 879 11.74 -11.67 -41.46
CA SER A 879 10.61 -12.30 -42.16
C SER A 879 10.26 -11.51 -43.43
N PRO A 880 10.09 -12.18 -44.60
CA PRO A 880 9.68 -11.51 -45.83
C PRO A 880 8.22 -10.98 -45.77
N ASN A 881 7.44 -11.42 -44.78
CA ASN A 881 6.06 -10.99 -44.57
C ASN A 881 5.95 -9.85 -43.53
N ARG A 882 7.07 -9.28 -43.07
CA ARG A 882 7.07 -8.24 -42.02
C ARG A 882 6.26 -7.02 -42.46
N ARG A 883 5.26 -6.68 -41.65
CA ARG A 883 4.50 -5.43 -41.71
C ARG A 883 4.92 -4.41 -40.66
N LEU A 884 5.55 -4.87 -39.57
CA LEU A 884 6.07 -4.00 -38.51
C LEU A 884 7.07 -2.98 -39.06
N SER A 885 6.77 -1.71 -38.79
CA SER A 885 7.49 -0.51 -39.28
C SER A 885 7.84 0.48 -38.16
N VAL A 886 7.11 0.43 -37.05
CA VAL A 886 7.37 1.25 -35.86
C VAL A 886 7.30 0.39 -34.60
N ILE A 887 8.31 0.52 -33.74
CA ILE A 887 8.30 0.04 -32.36
C ILE A 887 8.34 1.26 -31.45
N CYS A 888 7.43 1.36 -30.48
CA CYS A 888 7.54 2.30 -29.37
C CYS A 888 7.71 1.51 -28.07
N ASP A 889 8.91 1.53 -27.51
CA ASP A 889 9.18 0.90 -26.23
C ASP A 889 9.01 1.93 -25.11
N VAL A 890 7.79 2.00 -24.55
CA VAL A 890 7.45 2.90 -23.45
C VAL A 890 8.08 2.41 -22.12
N SER A 891 8.66 1.21 -22.12
CA SER A 891 9.42 0.65 -21.01
C SER A 891 10.92 0.60 -21.29
N ALA A 892 11.40 1.42 -22.24
CA ALA A 892 12.79 1.46 -22.67
C ALA A 892 13.75 1.73 -21.52
N ASP A 893 14.77 0.88 -21.43
CA ASP A 893 15.92 1.04 -20.56
C ASP A 893 17.15 0.47 -21.29
N THR A 894 18.05 1.35 -21.73
CA THR A 894 19.28 0.98 -22.44
C THR A 894 20.37 0.42 -21.51
N THR A 895 20.13 0.40 -20.19
CA THR A 895 21.02 -0.24 -19.20
C THR A 895 20.62 -1.68 -18.88
N ASN A 896 19.40 -2.09 -19.26
CA ASN A 896 18.85 -3.41 -18.99
C ASN A 896 19.54 -4.51 -19.84
N PRO A 897 20.29 -5.45 -19.23
CA PRO A 897 21.01 -6.51 -19.95
C PRO A 897 20.09 -7.62 -20.49
N HIS A 898 18.79 -7.58 -20.14
CA HIS A 898 17.77 -8.55 -20.52
C HIS A 898 16.56 -7.86 -21.15
N ASN A 899 16.80 -6.77 -21.91
CA ASN A 899 15.77 -6.06 -22.65
C ASN A 899 15.03 -7.03 -23.60
N PRO A 900 13.69 -7.15 -23.51
CA PRO A 900 12.90 -8.07 -24.34
C PRO A 900 12.79 -7.65 -25.82
N ILE A 901 13.29 -6.46 -26.18
CA ILE A 901 13.28 -5.88 -27.53
C ILE A 901 14.74 -5.54 -27.93
N PRO A 902 15.64 -6.55 -28.08
CA PRO A 902 17.08 -6.37 -28.26
C PRO A 902 17.45 -5.96 -29.70
N VAL A 903 16.93 -4.81 -30.16
CA VAL A 903 17.13 -4.28 -31.52
C VAL A 903 17.48 -2.78 -31.55
N TYR A 904 17.69 -2.17 -30.38
CA TYR A 904 18.17 -0.80 -30.22
C TYR A 904 19.11 -0.68 -29.01
N THR A 905 19.95 0.37 -29.01
CA THR A 905 20.89 0.68 -27.92
C THR A 905 20.89 2.17 -27.55
N VAL A 906 19.99 2.95 -28.15
CA VAL A 906 19.91 4.42 -28.02
C VAL A 906 18.59 4.79 -27.36
N THR A 907 18.64 5.66 -26.36
CA THR A 907 17.48 6.41 -25.84
C THR A 907 17.25 7.62 -26.75
N THR A 908 16.09 7.70 -27.40
CA THR A 908 15.71 8.85 -28.25
C THR A 908 15.27 10.06 -27.42
N THR A 909 15.28 11.26 -28.01
CA THR A 909 14.77 12.50 -27.38
C THR A 909 13.64 13.09 -28.23
N PHE A 910 12.88 14.08 -27.74
CA PHE A 910 11.84 14.71 -28.55
C PHE A 910 12.38 15.41 -29.80
N ASP A 911 13.60 15.94 -29.78
CA ASP A 911 14.26 16.56 -30.96
C ASP A 911 14.61 15.54 -32.05
N ARG A 912 14.77 14.26 -31.68
CA ARG A 912 15.09 13.14 -32.57
C ARG A 912 14.37 11.88 -32.07
N PRO A 913 13.03 11.78 -32.28
CA PRO A 913 12.17 10.82 -31.61
C PRO A 913 12.34 9.37 -32.07
N THR A 914 13.05 9.15 -33.17
CA THR A 914 13.21 7.83 -33.79
C THR A 914 14.67 7.47 -34.03
N VAL A 915 15.02 6.19 -33.81
CA VAL A 915 16.28 5.58 -34.28
C VAL A 915 15.98 4.43 -35.25
N PRO A 916 16.63 4.33 -36.43
CA PRO A 916 16.41 3.21 -37.34
C PRO A 916 16.98 1.90 -36.77
N VAL A 917 16.31 0.78 -37.03
CA VAL A 917 16.81 -0.56 -36.69
C VAL A 917 17.71 -1.06 -37.80
N ILE A 918 18.92 -1.51 -37.45
CA ILE A 918 19.87 -2.09 -38.40
C ILE A 918 19.42 -3.53 -38.71
N LEU A 919 18.86 -3.73 -39.90
CA LEU A 919 18.44 -5.04 -40.40
C LEU A 919 19.52 -5.68 -41.30
N PRO A 920 19.57 -7.01 -41.43
CA PRO A 920 20.48 -7.69 -42.36
C PRO A 920 20.30 -7.24 -43.82
N ALA A 921 21.40 -7.25 -44.58
CA ALA A 921 21.37 -6.89 -46.00
C ALA A 921 20.46 -7.85 -46.81
N GLY A 922 19.53 -7.28 -47.57
CA GLY A 922 18.54 -8.04 -48.35
C GLY A 922 17.22 -8.33 -47.63
N THR A 923 17.08 -7.98 -46.34
CA THR A 923 15.80 -8.06 -45.61
C THR A 923 14.70 -7.26 -46.32
N GLN A 924 13.55 -7.89 -46.50
CA GLN A 924 12.37 -7.31 -47.16
C GLN A 924 11.44 -6.61 -46.15
N GLY A 925 10.39 -5.96 -46.65
CA GLY A 925 9.41 -5.22 -45.85
C GLY A 925 9.73 -3.72 -45.75
N PRO A 926 8.92 -2.94 -45.00
CA PRO A 926 9.09 -1.50 -44.86
C PRO A 926 10.37 -1.13 -44.07
N PRO A 927 10.76 0.15 -44.02
CA PRO A 927 11.67 0.65 -42.99
C PRO A 927 11.21 0.23 -41.59
N LEU A 928 12.13 0.22 -40.62
CA LEU A 928 11.83 -0.07 -39.22
C LEU A 928 12.58 0.91 -38.32
N SER A 929 11.86 1.55 -37.40
CA SER A 929 12.46 2.43 -36.40
C SER A 929 11.87 2.20 -35.01
N VAL A 930 12.66 2.54 -33.99
CA VAL A 930 12.33 2.48 -32.57
C VAL A 930 12.18 3.90 -32.02
N ILE A 931 11.14 4.10 -31.21
CA ILE A 931 10.95 5.22 -30.28
C ILE A 931 11.24 4.67 -28.88
N SER A 932 12.19 5.27 -28.18
CA SER A 932 12.74 4.83 -26.88
C SER A 932 12.93 6.02 -25.92
N ILE A 933 12.01 6.99 -25.95
CA ILE A 933 12.04 8.19 -25.10
C ILE A 933 11.63 7.80 -23.66
N ASP A 934 12.51 8.01 -22.68
CA ASP A 934 12.28 7.64 -21.27
C ASP A 934 11.35 8.63 -20.52
N HIS A 935 11.08 9.79 -21.10
CA HIS A 935 10.28 10.88 -20.53
C HIS A 935 9.03 11.25 -21.35
N LEU A 936 8.45 10.29 -22.10
CA LEU A 936 7.24 10.44 -22.92
C LEU A 936 6.08 11.29 -22.33
N PRO A 937 5.72 11.22 -21.03
CA PRO A 937 4.66 12.08 -20.47
C PRO A 937 4.91 13.59 -20.59
N SER A 938 6.17 14.02 -20.75
CA SER A 938 6.49 15.44 -20.97
C SER A 938 6.07 15.95 -22.34
N LEU A 939 5.61 15.09 -23.27
CA LEU A 939 4.92 15.50 -24.50
C LEU A 939 3.54 16.09 -24.22
N LEU A 940 2.89 15.69 -23.11
CA LEU A 940 1.56 16.14 -22.71
C LEU A 940 1.57 16.59 -21.24
N PRO A 941 2.30 17.67 -20.89
CA PRO A 941 2.70 17.94 -19.51
C PRO A 941 1.57 18.40 -18.60
N ARG A 942 0.51 19.07 -19.10
CA ARG A 942 -0.60 19.57 -18.28
C ARG A 942 -1.44 18.42 -17.72
N GLU A 943 -2.01 17.62 -18.60
CA GLU A 943 -2.81 16.42 -18.27
C GLU A 943 -1.98 15.39 -17.49
N SER A 944 -0.70 15.23 -17.83
CA SER A 944 0.22 14.37 -17.07
C SER A 944 0.42 14.83 -15.63
N SER A 945 0.46 16.15 -15.40
CA SER A 945 0.60 16.72 -14.06
C SER A 945 -0.70 16.59 -13.27
N GLU A 946 -1.86 16.85 -13.88
CA GLU A 946 -3.17 16.67 -13.24
C GLU A 946 -3.36 15.20 -12.81
N MET A 947 -3.27 14.24 -13.73
CA MET A 947 -3.41 12.81 -13.40
C MET A 947 -2.41 12.31 -12.36
N PHE A 948 -1.18 12.84 -12.36
CA PHE A 948 -0.18 12.48 -11.35
C PHE A 948 -0.50 13.09 -9.99
N SER A 949 -0.89 14.37 -9.97
CA SER A 949 -1.14 15.11 -8.73
C SER A 949 -2.46 14.68 -8.09
N GLU A 950 -3.52 14.40 -8.86
CA GLU A 950 -4.75 13.79 -8.37
C GLU A 950 -4.50 12.43 -7.70
N ALA A 951 -3.65 11.59 -8.31
CA ALA A 951 -3.26 10.30 -7.75
C ALA A 951 -2.36 10.43 -6.49
N LEU A 952 -1.67 11.56 -6.33
CA LEU A 952 -0.82 11.86 -5.18
C LEU A 952 -1.58 12.57 -4.05
N LEU A 953 -2.63 13.33 -4.36
CA LEU A 953 -3.41 14.16 -3.44
C LEU A 953 -3.93 13.41 -2.20
N PRO A 954 -4.45 12.16 -2.27
CA PRO A 954 -4.83 11.40 -1.08
C PRO A 954 -3.68 11.14 -0.11
N SER A 955 -2.43 11.13 -0.58
CA SER A 955 -1.23 11.09 0.26
C SER A 955 -0.87 12.48 0.77
N LEU A 956 -0.88 13.51 -0.08
CA LEU A 956 -0.56 14.89 0.32
C LEU A 956 -1.48 15.40 1.45
N LEU A 957 -2.76 15.04 1.41
CA LEU A 957 -3.74 15.35 2.47
C LEU A 957 -3.39 14.73 3.84
N GLN A 958 -2.50 13.73 3.89
CA GLN A 958 -2.00 13.12 5.13
C GLN A 958 -0.68 13.75 5.64
N LEU A 959 -0.09 14.74 4.95
CA LEU A 959 1.22 15.30 5.31
C LEU A 959 1.26 15.95 6.71
N LYS A 960 0.14 16.48 7.20
CA LYS A 960 0.00 16.99 8.58
C LYS A 960 0.33 15.94 9.65
N ASP A 961 0.22 14.65 9.32
CA ASP A 961 0.53 13.50 10.19
C ASP A 961 1.52 12.53 9.52
N TRP A 962 2.42 13.03 8.66
CA TRP A 962 3.33 12.22 7.84
C TRP A 962 4.22 11.24 8.62
N GLN A 963 4.46 11.50 9.91
CA GLN A 963 5.27 10.61 10.77
C GLN A 963 4.53 9.34 11.19
N ASN A 964 3.18 9.35 11.18
CA ASN A 964 2.34 8.19 11.52
C ASN A 964 1.60 7.63 10.30
N ALA A 965 1.28 8.46 9.30
CA ALA A 965 0.64 8.07 8.06
C ALA A 965 1.49 7.05 7.27
N ARG A 966 0.97 5.82 7.11
CA ARG A 966 1.68 4.65 6.55
C ARG A 966 2.54 4.98 5.32
N VAL A 967 1.95 5.63 4.32
CA VAL A 967 2.60 5.89 3.02
C VAL A 967 3.85 6.77 3.15
N TRP A 968 3.82 7.75 4.05
CA TRP A 968 4.95 8.64 4.31
C TRP A 968 5.96 8.02 5.28
N LYS A 969 5.48 7.30 6.28
CA LYS A 969 6.33 6.59 7.24
C LYS A 969 7.18 5.51 6.55
N GLN A 970 6.60 4.75 5.62
CA GLN A 970 7.35 3.79 4.80
C GLN A 970 8.44 4.45 3.94
N ALA A 971 8.19 5.65 3.41
CA ALA A 971 9.19 6.41 2.65
C ALA A 971 10.32 6.93 3.56
N GLU A 972 10.00 7.38 4.78
CA GLU A 972 10.99 7.79 5.78
C GLU A 972 11.89 6.63 6.23
N ASP A 973 11.31 5.44 6.44
CA ASP A 973 12.06 4.26 6.86
C ASP A 973 12.92 3.69 5.71
N LEU A 974 12.43 3.73 4.46
CA LEU A 974 13.24 3.41 3.29
C LEU A 974 14.41 4.41 3.10
N PHE A 975 14.18 5.71 3.31
CA PHE A 975 15.23 6.72 3.30
C PHE A 975 16.32 6.40 4.35
N LYS A 976 15.93 6.05 5.57
CA LYS A 976 16.85 5.65 6.65
C LYS A 976 17.64 4.38 6.30
N GLU A 977 16.99 3.39 5.67
CA GLU A 977 17.66 2.19 5.14
C GLU A 977 18.74 2.56 4.12
N LYS A 978 18.44 3.42 3.13
CA LYS A 978 19.39 3.82 2.08
C LYS A 978 20.51 4.72 2.60
N VAL A 979 20.23 5.62 3.56
CA VAL A 979 21.29 6.39 4.23
C VAL A 979 22.24 5.47 5.01
N ALA A 980 21.74 4.37 5.60
CA ALA A 980 22.58 3.37 6.26
C ALA A 980 23.46 2.55 5.30
N THR A 981 23.27 2.64 3.97
CA THR A 981 24.17 2.03 2.97
C THR A 981 25.30 2.97 2.50
N LEU A 982 25.26 4.26 2.82
CA LEU A 982 26.35 5.20 2.48
C LEU A 982 27.67 4.87 3.21
N PRO A 983 28.84 5.22 2.65
CA PRO A 983 30.11 5.22 3.41
C PRO A 983 29.99 6.04 4.69
N GLU A 984 30.61 5.60 5.79
CA GLU A 984 30.47 6.25 7.11
C GLU A 984 30.89 7.73 7.09
N SER A 985 31.94 8.06 6.33
CA SER A 985 32.43 9.43 6.08
C SER A 985 31.50 10.32 5.24
N MET A 986 30.33 9.83 4.83
CA MET A 986 29.31 10.57 4.07
C MET A 986 27.95 10.63 4.80
N ARG A 987 27.90 10.22 6.08
CA ARG A 987 26.68 10.21 6.91
C ARG A 987 26.56 11.42 7.85
N SER A 988 27.59 12.25 7.94
CA SER A 988 27.73 13.38 8.87
C SER A 988 28.27 14.62 8.18
#